data_AF-A0A4V1S6M7-F1
#
_entry.id   AF-A0A4V1S6M7-F1
#
_cell.length_a   1.000
_cell.length_b   1.000
_cell.length_c   1.000
_cell.angle_alpha   90.00
_cell.angle_beta   90.00
_cell.angle_gamma   90.00
#
_symmetry.space_group_name_H-M   'P 1'
#
loop_
_entity.id
_entity.type
_entity.pdbx_description
1 polymer ?
#
loop_
_entity_poly.entity_id
_entity_poly.type
_entity_poly.pdbx_seq_one_letter_code
_entity_poly.pdbx_strand_id
1 'polypeptide(L)'
;MKPRNVRFTPLPAAAILVLSLASGALADNVTMLNNDPANTTSFTGVGQWSNGAAPAPEHDYFTATFTVRTPTAATGDFTFGGKSLTIDPTGRLLGKSTGTLNIAFTNGTGLFLNGGNFYQANNSTSNSYLGVSGKITVNAGTSTFIGAAGALTGTGNSDTLEILATVTGTGNLTVAGNTNASDNCGITRITSANPDYTGFITIAQPDNISSTTHRLLQLNNLNALQNATLTLSTTAPHPLSFASGVNTAAFYIGALAGTSQQRLVDTAGSPVTLDAGGNNSDSTHSGVLVGSGSLVKSGTGNLTLNGVNVFTGNTTVSAGTHTLRYGTLADTSTVTVANGAALALEHGTVDKVASLVLGGAVKAAGIYNEANSGGLITGTGSIEVVAAPTGSNHVVLLAADAVGTASINADLGTWSTPGTPAVPNKYYTGPYTLRTPAGLVSETITFGGSTLSLTSGGRLLGKLGAANAGNTSVQTLGVNLILDGGNIDQAGGSTSTTLRLEGTVESRAEAFVGALGTTNTNCETLDFAGPISGSSFINVGGTGNGGANRGIVRLSAANPFTGTVTVNQPGAAIAHTTDRLLQLNHLDALRFGKLLLATTEADGVSFASAVNTGNFRVGGLAGISGLSQKLEDTAAAPVTLDIGGNNLDSEFYGTLTGSGSIVKSGTGTLYLFAQNSYTGNTSVTGGTLSVDFPVLSDTGAVNISADATLNLVHSETDVVGSLVLAGVVKGPGTYDSTNSGGRITGSGKIQVTGAPSGSFSTYMDSFPGLSTGDKAANADPDKDGISNLVEYALAGFNPTTPNNLANTLAAGTLFFTKRADAVTNNDILYAIETSANLGAAPGSWTTVTPTVNDATTLSYALPAGQGKLFARLRITRK
;
A
#
# COMPACT_ATOMS: atom_id res chain seq x y z
N MET A 1 70.70 -11.73 -42.70
CA MET A 1 71.37 -10.50 -43.22
C MET A 1 70.87 -9.30 -42.42
N LYS A 2 71.76 -8.34 -42.19
CA LYS A 2 71.76 -7.25 -41.18
C LYS A 2 70.51 -6.35 -41.16
N PRO A 3 70.10 -5.82 -39.98
CA PRO A 3 69.28 -4.62 -39.89
C PRO A 3 70.15 -3.37 -40.13
N ARG A 4 69.59 -2.38 -40.83
CA ARG A 4 70.28 -1.18 -41.33
C ARG A 4 70.07 -0.02 -40.35
N ASN A 5 71.15 0.39 -39.68
CA ASN A 5 71.25 1.62 -38.89
C ASN A 5 71.49 2.84 -39.80
N VAL A 6 70.79 3.95 -39.52
CA VAL A 6 71.26 5.33 -39.84
C VAL A 6 70.82 6.21 -38.66
N ARG A 7 71.69 6.36 -37.64
CA ARG A 7 72.62 7.48 -37.37
C ARG A 7 71.94 8.84 -37.17
N PHE A 8 71.80 9.21 -35.89
CA PHE A 8 71.81 10.61 -35.44
C PHE A 8 73.26 11.11 -35.38
N THR A 9 73.51 12.30 -35.90
CA THR A 9 74.70 13.11 -35.59
C THR A 9 74.27 14.55 -35.27
N PRO A 10 74.97 15.24 -34.33
CA PRO A 10 74.45 16.44 -33.67
C PRO A 10 75.10 17.76 -34.15
N LEU A 11 74.56 18.87 -33.61
CA LEU A 11 75.09 20.25 -33.47
C LEU A 11 74.79 21.24 -34.63
N PRO A 12 74.70 22.58 -34.40
CA PRO A 12 75.17 23.34 -33.23
C PRO A 12 74.18 24.35 -32.61
N ALA A 13 74.58 24.85 -31.43
CA ALA A 13 73.98 25.97 -30.73
C ALA A 13 74.01 27.26 -31.56
N ALA A 14 72.86 27.93 -31.69
CA ALA A 14 72.77 29.28 -32.22
C ALA A 14 71.71 30.09 -31.45
N ALA A 15 72.18 31.18 -30.85
CA ALA A 15 71.47 32.41 -30.52
C ALA A 15 70.13 32.28 -29.77
N ILE A 16 70.20 32.34 -28.44
CA ILE A 16 69.08 32.84 -27.62
C ILE A 16 68.95 34.34 -27.93
N LEU A 17 68.08 34.67 -28.87
CA LEU A 17 67.49 36.00 -28.95
C LEU A 17 66.49 36.09 -27.79
N VAL A 18 66.89 36.75 -26.69
CA VAL A 18 65.95 37.14 -25.63
C VAL A 18 65.04 38.22 -26.22
N LEU A 19 63.99 37.81 -26.92
CA LEU A 19 62.77 38.59 -26.95
C LEU A 19 62.25 38.55 -25.51
N SER A 20 62.30 39.69 -24.84
CA SER A 20 61.51 39.93 -23.64
C SER A 20 60.04 39.79 -24.03
N LEU A 21 59.52 38.56 -24.07
CA LEU A 21 58.13 38.35 -23.77
C LEU A 21 58.00 38.80 -22.32
N ALA A 22 57.42 39.98 -22.15
CA ALA A 22 56.91 40.42 -20.87
C ALA A 22 56.24 39.19 -20.24
N SER A 23 56.75 38.75 -19.10
CA SER A 23 55.98 37.91 -18.21
C SER A 23 54.75 38.72 -17.88
N GLY A 24 53.66 38.54 -18.64
CA GLY A 24 52.35 38.96 -18.21
C GLY A 24 52.20 38.31 -16.84
N ALA A 25 52.19 39.13 -15.79
CA ALA A 25 51.92 38.64 -14.46
C ALA A 25 50.66 37.79 -14.58
N LEU A 26 50.74 36.51 -14.20
CA LEU A 26 49.52 35.74 -14.00
C LEU A 26 48.68 36.55 -13.02
N ALA A 27 47.45 36.87 -13.41
CA ALA A 27 46.55 37.64 -12.57
C ALA A 27 46.40 36.93 -11.22
N ASP A 28 46.67 37.65 -10.12
CA ASP A 28 46.62 37.06 -8.78
C ASP A 28 45.21 36.54 -8.47
N ASN A 29 45.12 35.31 -7.96
CA ASN A 29 43.82 34.75 -7.54
C ASN A 29 43.15 35.64 -6.48
N VAL A 30 41.85 35.89 -6.63
CA VAL A 30 41.08 36.72 -5.70
C VAL A 30 40.25 35.82 -4.80
N THR A 31 40.61 35.77 -3.51
CA THR A 31 39.80 35.11 -2.48
C THR A 31 38.94 36.15 -1.77
N MET A 32 37.65 35.87 -1.63
CA MET A 32 36.76 36.74 -0.84
C MET A 32 37.22 36.79 0.62
N LEU A 33 37.05 37.95 1.26
CA LEU A 33 37.57 38.21 2.61
C LEU A 33 36.49 38.43 3.67
N ASN A 34 35.25 38.76 3.26
CA ASN A 34 34.14 39.10 4.17
C ASN A 34 32.81 38.52 3.67
N ASN A 35 31.90 38.22 4.60
CA ASN A 35 30.58 37.66 4.30
C ASN A 35 29.58 38.77 3.94
N ASP A 36 28.80 38.58 2.87
CA ASP A 36 27.71 39.50 2.54
C ASP A 36 26.55 39.36 3.56
N PRO A 37 26.15 40.46 4.23
CA PRO A 37 25.01 40.44 5.13
C PRO A 37 23.73 39.92 4.46
N ALA A 38 22.80 39.41 5.26
CA ALA A 38 21.49 39.06 4.72
C ALA A 38 20.85 40.30 4.08
N ASN A 39 20.32 40.15 2.85
CA ASN A 39 19.65 41.20 2.06
C ASN A 39 20.57 42.21 1.37
N THR A 40 21.88 41.98 1.34
CA THR A 40 22.79 42.69 0.43
C THR A 40 22.97 41.91 -0.87
N THR A 41 23.65 42.53 -1.84
CA THR A 41 24.05 41.90 -3.09
C THR A 41 25.55 42.05 -3.31
N SER A 42 26.19 41.01 -3.85
CA SER A 42 27.57 41.07 -4.35
C SER A 42 27.64 41.71 -5.74
N PHE A 43 26.53 41.76 -6.47
CA PHE A 43 26.43 42.32 -7.82
C PHE A 43 25.48 43.52 -7.81
N THR A 44 25.98 44.73 -8.03
CA THR A 44 25.13 45.95 -8.01
C THR A 44 24.72 46.43 -9.40
N GLY A 45 25.28 45.84 -10.47
CA GLY A 45 24.98 46.15 -11.86
C GLY A 45 25.62 45.13 -12.82
N VAL A 46 25.41 45.30 -14.14
CA VAL A 46 26.03 44.43 -15.16
C VAL A 46 27.55 44.52 -15.04
N GLY A 47 28.18 43.39 -14.68
CA GLY A 47 29.64 43.31 -14.57
C GLY A 47 30.26 44.12 -13.43
N GLN A 48 29.52 44.49 -12.37
CA GLN A 48 30.06 45.22 -11.23
C GLN A 48 29.84 44.49 -9.90
N TRP A 49 30.90 44.43 -9.08
CA TRP A 49 30.83 44.04 -7.67
C TRP A 49 30.14 45.11 -6.83
N SER A 50 29.76 44.76 -5.59
CA SER A 50 29.11 45.65 -4.63
C SER A 50 29.87 46.93 -4.28
N ASN A 51 31.19 46.96 -4.53
CA ASN A 51 32.04 48.15 -4.40
C ASN A 51 32.11 49.02 -5.68
N GLY A 52 31.34 48.70 -6.72
CA GLY A 52 31.29 49.41 -8.00
C GLY A 52 32.41 49.06 -8.99
N ALA A 53 33.36 48.18 -8.63
CA ALA A 53 34.43 47.74 -9.53
C ALA A 53 34.02 46.51 -10.35
N ALA A 54 34.49 46.40 -11.61
CA ALA A 54 34.25 45.22 -12.41
C ALA A 54 35.17 44.05 -12.01
N PRO A 55 34.69 42.79 -11.96
CA PRO A 55 35.58 41.65 -11.89
C PRO A 55 36.53 41.66 -13.10
N ALA A 56 37.83 41.53 -12.85
CA ALA A 56 38.84 41.65 -13.87
C ALA A 56 38.94 40.35 -14.70
N PRO A 57 38.92 40.40 -16.05
CA PRO A 57 38.78 39.23 -16.92
C PRO A 57 39.84 38.13 -16.78
N GLU A 58 41.02 38.44 -16.25
CA GLU A 58 42.12 37.49 -16.11
C GLU A 58 42.14 36.77 -14.74
N HIS A 59 41.37 37.26 -13.76
CA HIS A 59 41.43 36.78 -12.38
C HIS A 59 40.48 35.59 -12.13
N ASP A 60 40.98 34.59 -11.40
CA ASP A 60 40.19 33.51 -10.83
C ASP A 60 39.67 33.92 -9.43
N TYR A 61 38.37 33.74 -9.19
CA TYR A 61 37.70 34.16 -7.95
C TYR A 61 37.27 32.96 -7.10
N PHE A 62 37.44 33.05 -5.78
CA PHE A 62 37.15 31.96 -4.83
C PHE A 62 36.25 32.45 -3.69
N THR A 63 35.18 31.71 -3.42
CA THR A 63 34.24 32.04 -2.33
C THR A 63 34.81 31.79 -0.94
N ALA A 64 35.75 30.85 -0.78
CA ALA A 64 36.12 30.31 0.53
C ALA A 64 34.87 29.91 1.33
N THR A 65 34.61 30.54 2.48
CA THR A 65 33.42 30.28 3.31
C THR A 65 32.27 31.27 3.06
N PHE A 66 32.42 32.17 2.09
CA PHE A 66 31.58 33.34 1.94
C PHE A 66 30.40 33.11 0.97
N THR A 67 29.31 33.86 1.19
CA THR A 67 28.13 33.86 0.31
C THR A 67 28.23 34.98 -0.72
N VAL A 68 28.14 34.63 -2.01
CA VAL A 68 27.88 35.54 -3.13
C VAL A 68 26.37 35.63 -3.37
N ARG A 69 25.81 36.84 -3.45
CA ARG A 69 24.37 37.11 -3.59
C ARG A 69 24.06 37.89 -4.86
N THR A 70 23.09 37.43 -5.63
CA THR A 70 22.53 38.20 -6.76
C THR A 70 21.75 39.42 -6.27
N PRO A 71 21.47 40.42 -7.13
CA PRO A 71 20.63 41.55 -6.74
C PRO A 71 19.18 41.11 -6.46
N THR A 72 18.50 41.80 -5.53
CA THR A 72 17.13 41.50 -5.07
C THR A 72 16.02 42.03 -6.00
N ALA A 73 16.28 43.11 -6.74
CA ALA A 73 15.28 43.89 -7.48
C ALA A 73 15.63 44.07 -8.97
N ALA A 74 16.22 43.06 -9.63
CA ALA A 74 16.64 43.15 -11.02
C ALA A 74 15.94 42.12 -11.90
N THR A 75 15.09 42.58 -12.81
CA THR A 75 14.84 41.87 -14.07
C THR A 75 15.97 42.21 -15.03
N GLY A 76 16.71 41.23 -15.54
CA GLY A 76 17.78 41.47 -16.51
C GLY A 76 18.85 40.39 -16.57
N ASP A 77 19.75 40.53 -17.55
CA ASP A 77 20.88 39.63 -17.78
C ASP A 77 22.18 40.23 -17.23
N PHE A 78 22.91 39.44 -16.46
CA PHE A 78 24.18 39.82 -15.84
C PHE A 78 25.30 38.95 -16.38
N THR A 79 26.44 39.54 -16.70
CA THR A 79 27.64 38.78 -17.09
C THR A 79 28.68 38.83 -15.99
N PHE A 80 29.19 37.68 -15.58
CA PHE A 80 30.36 37.61 -14.70
C PHE A 80 31.61 38.00 -15.47
N GLY A 81 32.26 39.10 -15.07
CA GLY A 81 33.37 39.69 -15.80
C GLY A 81 34.71 38.95 -15.67
N GLY A 82 34.88 38.12 -14.64
CA GLY A 82 36.15 37.45 -14.31
C GLY A 82 36.41 36.19 -15.13
N LYS A 83 37.61 35.60 -14.97
CA LYS A 83 38.00 34.37 -15.67
C LYS A 83 37.24 33.16 -15.17
N SER A 84 37.14 33.01 -13.84
CA SER A 84 36.36 31.95 -13.21
C SER A 84 35.81 32.38 -11.85
N LEU A 85 34.75 31.71 -11.42
CA LEU A 85 34.24 31.77 -10.05
C LEU A 85 34.19 30.34 -9.49
N THR A 86 34.87 30.08 -8.38
CA THR A 86 34.85 28.80 -7.68
C THR A 86 34.01 28.89 -6.41
N ILE A 87 33.02 28.00 -6.29
CA ILE A 87 32.21 27.83 -5.08
C ILE A 87 32.83 26.70 -4.24
N ASP A 88 33.59 27.08 -3.22
CA ASP A 88 34.29 26.19 -2.28
C ASP A 88 33.33 25.43 -1.33
N PRO A 89 33.76 24.36 -0.64
CA PRO A 89 32.88 23.45 0.12
C PRO A 89 31.91 24.10 1.12
N THR A 90 32.26 25.26 1.68
CA THR A 90 31.43 26.01 2.63
C THR A 90 30.93 27.34 2.06
N GLY A 91 31.36 27.68 0.84
CA GLY A 91 30.93 28.85 0.11
C GLY A 91 29.56 28.66 -0.51
N ARG A 92 28.96 29.78 -0.94
CA ARG A 92 27.62 29.76 -1.52
C ARG A 92 27.44 30.78 -2.63
N LEU A 93 26.76 30.39 -3.71
CA LEU A 93 26.11 31.30 -4.66
C LEU A 93 24.60 31.30 -4.40
N LEU A 94 24.01 32.46 -4.12
CA LEU A 94 22.63 32.59 -3.72
C LEU A 94 21.87 33.63 -4.58
N GLY A 95 20.93 33.12 -5.35
CA GLY A 95 19.92 33.90 -6.06
C GLY A 95 18.85 34.47 -5.14
N LYS A 96 18.59 35.78 -5.22
CA LYS A 96 17.58 36.51 -4.42
C LYS A 96 16.58 37.32 -5.26
N SER A 97 16.51 37.05 -6.57
CA SER A 97 15.67 37.83 -7.49
C SER A 97 14.18 37.80 -7.11
N THR A 98 13.48 38.92 -7.28
CA THR A 98 12.00 39.03 -7.30
C THR A 98 11.54 39.10 -8.76
N GLY A 99 11.75 38.04 -9.54
CA GLY A 99 11.48 38.01 -10.98
C GLY A 99 12.45 37.13 -11.76
N THR A 100 12.58 37.36 -13.08
CA THR A 100 13.50 36.62 -13.96
C THR A 100 14.86 37.32 -14.04
N LEU A 101 15.91 36.60 -13.63
CA LEU A 101 17.30 37.03 -13.62
C LEU A 101 18.15 35.98 -14.33
N ASN A 102 19.08 36.38 -15.21
CA ASN A 102 20.07 35.47 -15.76
C ASN A 102 21.50 35.89 -15.40
N ILE A 103 22.37 34.92 -15.11
CA ILE A 103 23.81 35.12 -14.92
C ILE A 103 24.58 34.32 -15.97
N ALA A 104 25.32 35.02 -16.80
CA ALA A 104 26.16 34.47 -17.85
C ALA A 104 27.61 34.37 -17.36
N PHE A 105 28.12 33.15 -17.23
CA PHE A 105 29.53 32.85 -17.03
C PHE A 105 30.19 32.57 -18.38
N THR A 106 30.22 33.60 -19.24
CA THR A 106 30.72 33.50 -20.63
C THR A 106 32.19 33.88 -20.77
N ASN A 107 32.78 34.54 -19.76
CA ASN A 107 34.20 34.87 -19.75
C ASN A 107 35.03 33.72 -19.18
N GLY A 108 36.22 33.50 -19.78
CA GLY A 108 37.21 32.55 -19.28
C GLY A 108 36.73 31.10 -19.21
N THR A 109 36.93 30.46 -18.05
CA THR A 109 36.67 29.03 -17.82
C THR A 109 35.33 28.75 -17.13
N GLY A 110 34.61 29.79 -16.68
CA GLY A 110 33.23 29.71 -16.19
C GLY A 110 33.08 29.50 -14.68
N LEU A 111 32.00 28.81 -14.27
CA LEU A 111 31.68 28.53 -12.87
C LEU A 111 32.22 27.14 -12.46
N PHE A 112 32.98 27.08 -11.38
CA PHE A 112 33.44 25.83 -10.77
C PHE A 112 32.66 25.54 -9.49
N LEU A 113 32.09 24.34 -9.43
CA LEU A 113 31.38 23.83 -8.26
C LEU A 113 32.33 22.86 -7.53
N ASN A 114 32.79 23.27 -6.34
CA ASN A 114 33.81 22.57 -5.55
C ASN A 114 33.27 22.15 -4.18
N GLY A 115 32.03 21.63 -4.14
CA GLY A 115 31.40 21.10 -2.92
C GLY A 115 30.48 22.07 -2.16
N GLY A 116 30.43 23.34 -2.55
CA GLY A 116 29.61 24.34 -1.88
C GLY A 116 28.12 24.29 -2.22
N ASN A 117 27.46 25.43 -2.07
CA ASN A 117 26.02 25.60 -2.19
C ASN A 117 25.64 26.54 -3.34
N PHE A 118 24.69 26.14 -4.19
CA PHE A 118 24.22 26.99 -5.28
C PHE A 118 22.69 26.96 -5.38
N TYR A 119 22.04 28.03 -4.91
CA TYR A 119 20.59 28.04 -4.77
C TYR A 119 19.94 29.32 -5.28
N GLN A 120 18.70 29.20 -5.74
CA GLN A 120 17.75 30.31 -5.80
C GLN A 120 16.86 30.29 -4.55
N ALA A 121 16.84 31.34 -3.75
CA ALA A 121 15.92 31.44 -2.62
C ALA A 121 15.51 32.88 -2.32
N ASN A 122 14.21 33.14 -2.37
CA ASN A 122 13.66 34.43 -1.97
C ASN A 122 12.46 34.28 -1.01
N ASN A 123 12.24 35.29 -0.17
CA ASN A 123 11.01 35.43 0.63
C ASN A 123 9.97 36.20 -0.21
N SER A 124 9.65 35.67 -1.39
CA SER A 124 8.72 36.28 -2.34
C SER A 124 7.41 35.50 -2.39
N THR A 125 6.31 36.20 -2.55
CA THR A 125 4.99 35.61 -2.81
C THR A 125 4.74 35.34 -4.29
N SER A 126 5.72 35.55 -5.17
CA SER A 126 5.63 35.38 -6.64
C SER A 126 6.73 34.46 -7.18
N ASN A 127 6.49 33.80 -8.32
CA ASN A 127 7.48 32.98 -9.01
C ASN A 127 8.74 33.79 -9.35
N SER A 128 9.89 33.35 -8.84
CA SER A 128 11.19 33.95 -9.17
C SER A 128 12.05 32.95 -9.94
N TYR A 129 12.92 33.46 -10.80
CA TYR A 129 13.70 32.65 -11.72
C TYR A 129 15.15 33.13 -11.74
N LEU A 130 16.09 32.20 -11.54
CA LEU A 130 17.50 32.41 -11.79
C LEU A 130 17.97 31.46 -12.88
N GLY A 131 18.28 32.00 -14.06
CA GLY A 131 18.97 31.30 -15.11
C GLY A 131 20.48 31.43 -14.96
N VAL A 132 21.23 30.36 -15.15
CA VAL A 132 22.69 30.40 -15.24
C VAL A 132 23.16 29.80 -16.55
N SER A 133 23.85 30.60 -17.36
CA SER A 133 24.34 30.28 -18.70
C SER A 133 25.88 30.34 -18.78
N GLY A 134 26.46 29.81 -19.86
CA GLY A 134 27.90 29.67 -20.02
C GLY A 134 28.38 28.25 -19.74
N LYS A 135 29.50 28.10 -19.02
CA LYS A 135 30.07 26.80 -18.66
C LYS A 135 30.07 26.57 -17.15
N ILE A 136 29.62 25.38 -16.72
CA ILE A 136 29.74 24.90 -15.34
C ILE A 136 30.64 23.66 -15.32
N THR A 137 31.61 23.63 -14.41
CA THR A 137 32.47 22.47 -14.15
C THR A 137 32.26 21.99 -12.72
N VAL A 138 31.88 20.73 -12.53
CA VAL A 138 31.73 20.10 -11.21
C VAL A 138 32.99 19.31 -10.87
N ASN A 139 33.73 19.76 -9.85
CA ASN A 139 35.04 19.21 -9.53
C ASN A 139 34.95 17.79 -8.98
N ALA A 140 35.88 16.94 -9.44
CA ALA A 140 35.98 15.55 -9.02
C ALA A 140 36.08 15.43 -7.48
N GLY A 141 35.42 14.41 -6.92
CA GLY A 141 35.47 14.13 -5.47
C GLY A 141 34.70 15.12 -4.59
N THR A 142 33.94 16.05 -5.19
CA THR A 142 33.11 17.02 -4.47
C THR A 142 31.63 16.69 -4.61
N SER A 143 30.81 17.20 -3.69
CA SER A 143 29.34 17.13 -3.76
C SER A 143 28.76 18.51 -3.54
N THR A 144 28.30 19.15 -4.61
CA THR A 144 27.69 20.47 -4.54
C THR A 144 26.18 20.35 -4.43
N PHE A 145 25.59 21.10 -3.50
CA PHE A 145 24.14 21.19 -3.44
C PHE A 145 23.63 22.25 -4.41
N ILE A 146 22.60 21.90 -5.18
CA ILE A 146 21.90 22.80 -6.09
C ILE A 146 20.40 22.77 -5.79
N GLY A 147 19.70 23.88 -6.02
CA GLY A 147 18.27 23.90 -5.71
C GLY A 147 17.57 25.25 -5.85
N ALA A 148 16.26 25.21 -5.62
CA ALA A 148 15.43 26.39 -5.47
C ALA A 148 14.52 26.27 -4.23
N ALA A 149 14.17 27.39 -3.61
CA ALA A 149 13.25 27.42 -2.47
C ALA A 149 11.78 27.35 -2.91
N GLY A 150 10.91 26.81 -2.04
CA GLY A 150 9.46 27.02 -2.14
C GLY A 150 9.06 28.36 -1.50
N ALA A 151 7.90 28.91 -1.89
CA ALA A 151 7.35 30.09 -1.22
C ALA A 151 6.97 29.74 0.24
N LEU A 152 7.28 30.64 1.18
CA LEU A 152 7.04 30.45 2.63
C LEU A 152 5.56 30.33 3.04
N THR A 153 4.63 30.52 2.10
CA THR A 153 3.18 30.43 2.33
C THR A 153 2.57 29.61 1.20
N GLY A 154 1.96 28.46 1.52
CA GLY A 154 1.38 27.42 0.63
C GLY A 154 0.42 27.87 -0.48
N THR A 155 0.90 28.78 -1.30
CA THR A 155 0.35 29.31 -2.55
C THR A 155 1.17 28.66 -3.65
N GLY A 156 0.56 28.21 -4.75
CA GLY A 156 1.20 27.41 -5.81
C GLY A 156 2.31 28.09 -6.62
N ASN A 157 3.11 28.95 -5.99
CA ASN A 157 4.24 29.67 -6.55
C ASN A 157 5.55 28.93 -6.23
N SER A 158 6.48 28.94 -7.18
CA SER A 158 7.73 28.16 -7.12
C SER A 158 8.88 29.02 -7.60
N ASP A 159 9.97 29.10 -6.81
CA ASP A 159 11.23 29.60 -7.36
C ASP A 159 11.82 28.56 -8.30
N THR A 160 12.49 29.04 -9.34
CA THR A 160 13.19 28.21 -10.33
C THR A 160 14.66 28.55 -10.34
N LEU A 161 15.51 27.52 -10.23
CA LEU A 161 16.89 27.56 -10.66
C LEU A 161 16.99 26.86 -12.01
N GLU A 162 17.33 27.57 -13.07
CA GLU A 162 17.46 26.98 -14.41
C GLU A 162 18.91 27.00 -14.88
N ILE A 163 19.46 25.81 -15.10
CA ILE A 163 20.79 25.59 -15.63
C ILE A 163 20.70 25.58 -17.16
N LEU A 164 20.97 26.74 -17.75
CA LEU A 164 21.14 26.92 -19.19
C LEU A 164 22.58 26.62 -19.64
N ALA A 165 23.53 26.61 -18.70
CA ALA A 165 24.93 26.32 -18.97
C ALA A 165 25.16 24.84 -19.32
N THR A 166 26.17 24.58 -20.15
CA THR A 166 26.70 23.22 -20.32
C THR A 166 27.46 22.83 -19.06
N VAL A 167 27.08 21.69 -18.47
CA VAL A 167 27.70 21.11 -17.29
C VAL A 167 28.74 20.08 -17.74
N THR A 168 29.90 20.10 -17.08
CA THR A 168 31.02 19.16 -17.34
C THR A 168 31.62 18.68 -16.02
N GLY A 169 32.39 17.60 -16.06
CA GLY A 169 33.13 17.09 -14.91
C GLY A 169 32.51 15.84 -14.28
N THR A 170 33.07 15.44 -13.14
CA THR A 170 32.80 14.14 -12.50
C THR A 170 32.31 14.26 -11.06
N GLY A 171 32.25 15.48 -10.50
CA GLY A 171 31.72 15.70 -9.15
C GLY A 171 30.21 15.49 -9.06
N ASN A 172 29.71 15.35 -7.83
CA ASN A 172 28.31 15.07 -7.55
C ASN A 172 27.51 16.36 -7.43
N LEU A 173 26.26 16.32 -7.90
CA LEU A 173 25.25 17.34 -7.68
C LEU A 173 24.14 16.75 -6.80
N THR A 174 23.82 17.40 -5.70
CA THR A 174 22.67 17.04 -4.88
C THR A 174 21.57 18.07 -5.11
N VAL A 175 20.47 17.64 -5.72
CA VAL A 175 19.28 18.49 -5.91
C VAL A 175 18.43 18.43 -4.66
N ALA A 176 18.31 19.57 -3.99
CA ALA A 176 17.54 19.71 -2.76
C ALA A 176 16.67 20.97 -2.82
N GLY A 177 15.41 20.89 -2.34
CA GLY A 177 14.68 22.10 -1.94
C GLY A 177 15.41 22.80 -0.78
N ASN A 178 15.26 24.12 -0.64
CA ASN A 178 15.91 24.87 0.44
C ASN A 178 15.49 24.37 1.84
N THR A 179 16.43 24.26 2.78
CA THR A 179 16.25 23.78 4.16
C THR A 179 15.45 24.72 5.09
N ASN A 180 14.68 25.67 4.57
CA ASN A 180 14.11 26.80 5.31
C ASN A 180 12.58 26.69 5.62
N ALA A 181 12.01 25.48 5.72
CA ALA A 181 10.59 25.16 6.05
C ALA A 181 9.54 25.69 5.02
N SER A 182 8.28 25.26 4.93
CA SER A 182 7.55 24.04 5.31
C SER A 182 6.83 23.42 4.09
N ASP A 183 7.07 23.95 2.88
CA ASP A 183 6.57 23.42 1.59
C ASP A 183 7.66 23.61 0.52
N ASN A 184 8.24 22.51 0.02
CA ASN A 184 9.30 22.55 -0.99
C ASN A 184 8.73 22.50 -2.41
N CYS A 185 8.28 23.67 -2.91
CA CYS A 185 7.75 23.84 -4.27
C CYS A 185 8.85 24.17 -5.32
N GLY A 186 10.09 24.44 -4.90
CA GLY A 186 11.15 24.94 -5.79
C GLY A 186 11.56 23.93 -6.87
N ILE A 187 11.86 24.43 -8.07
CA ILE A 187 12.19 23.61 -9.25
C ILE A 187 13.63 23.89 -9.68
N THR A 188 14.43 22.84 -9.82
CA THR A 188 15.71 22.92 -10.55
C THR A 188 15.50 22.39 -11.96
N ARG A 189 15.83 23.18 -12.99
CA ARG A 189 15.74 22.78 -14.39
C ARG A 189 17.13 22.61 -14.98
N ILE A 190 17.31 21.57 -15.78
CA ILE A 190 18.50 21.41 -16.63
C ILE A 190 18.04 21.46 -18.09
N THR A 191 18.44 22.51 -18.79
CA THR A 191 17.94 22.85 -20.13
C THR A 191 18.98 22.61 -21.23
N SER A 192 20.25 22.48 -20.85
CA SER A 192 21.33 22.13 -21.78
C SER A 192 21.58 20.63 -21.86
N ALA A 193 22.06 20.17 -23.02
CA ALA A 193 22.64 18.86 -23.18
C ALA A 193 24.01 18.82 -22.50
N ASN A 194 24.31 17.76 -21.75
CA ASN A 194 25.55 17.65 -20.98
C ASN A 194 26.30 16.35 -21.31
N PRO A 195 26.90 16.24 -22.50
CA PRO A 195 27.61 15.03 -22.91
C PRO A 195 28.87 14.77 -22.08
N ASP A 196 29.51 15.81 -21.52
CA ASP A 196 30.77 15.68 -20.79
C ASP A 196 30.59 15.67 -19.26
N TYR A 197 29.35 15.57 -18.77
CA TYR A 197 29.07 15.41 -17.35
C TYR A 197 28.80 13.95 -17.02
N THR A 198 29.66 13.36 -16.17
CA THR A 198 29.60 11.93 -15.82
C THR A 198 29.50 11.70 -14.31
N GLY A 199 29.14 12.73 -13.56
CA GLY A 199 28.96 12.66 -12.10
C GLY A 199 27.64 12.01 -11.68
N PHE A 200 27.37 12.04 -10.38
CA PHE A 200 26.08 11.62 -9.81
C PHE A 200 25.16 12.81 -9.59
N ILE A 201 23.89 12.66 -9.94
CA ILE A 201 22.82 13.58 -9.56
C ILE A 201 21.92 12.87 -8.57
N THR A 202 21.95 13.32 -7.33
CA THR A 202 21.12 12.76 -6.26
C THR A 202 20.00 13.73 -5.94
N ILE A 203 18.74 13.27 -6.00
CA ILE A 203 17.60 14.01 -5.47
C ILE A 203 17.30 13.45 -4.07
N ALA A 204 17.69 14.18 -3.02
CA ALA A 204 17.62 13.71 -1.63
C ALA A 204 17.13 14.83 -0.70
N GLN A 205 15.80 14.89 -0.48
CA GLN A 205 15.12 15.68 0.56
C GLN A 205 13.78 15.01 0.95
N PRO A 206 13.27 15.16 2.19
CA PRO A 206 12.53 14.05 2.79
C PRO A 206 11.05 14.24 3.16
N ASP A 207 10.32 15.35 2.92
CA ASP A 207 8.98 15.42 3.55
C ASP A 207 7.80 15.96 2.71
N ASN A 208 8.00 16.82 1.69
CA ASN A 208 6.85 17.31 0.90
C ASN A 208 7.26 17.83 -0.49
N ILE A 209 6.75 17.22 -1.56
CA ILE A 209 6.82 17.74 -2.95
C ILE A 209 5.39 18.20 -3.30
N SER A 210 5.11 19.49 -3.10
CA SER A 210 3.73 20.03 -3.11
C SER A 210 3.12 20.22 -4.51
N SER A 211 3.94 20.40 -5.54
CA SER A 211 3.45 20.64 -6.91
C SER A 211 3.11 19.34 -7.63
N THR A 212 1.88 19.21 -8.12
CA THR A 212 1.38 18.02 -8.85
C THR A 212 1.90 17.90 -10.28
N THR A 213 2.47 18.99 -10.84
CA THR A 213 2.95 19.09 -12.22
C THR A 213 4.47 19.25 -12.31
N HIS A 214 5.08 20.01 -11.39
CA HIS A 214 6.52 20.28 -11.39
C HIS A 214 7.19 19.65 -10.17
N ARG A 215 8.38 19.08 -10.36
CA ARG A 215 9.09 18.32 -9.33
C ARG A 215 10.44 18.95 -9.02
N LEU A 216 11.16 18.41 -8.03
CA LEU A 216 12.44 18.97 -7.56
C LEU A 216 13.47 19.15 -8.68
N LEU A 217 13.54 18.17 -9.59
CA LEU A 217 14.30 18.25 -10.82
C LEU A 217 13.38 18.14 -12.03
N GLN A 218 13.57 19.02 -13.01
CA GLN A 218 12.93 18.95 -14.32
C GLN A 218 13.98 18.86 -15.42
N LEU A 219 13.81 17.88 -16.31
CA LEU A 219 14.62 17.75 -17.51
C LEU A 219 13.94 18.51 -18.65
N ASN A 220 14.58 19.59 -19.07
CA ASN A 220 14.17 20.42 -20.21
C ASN A 220 14.97 20.07 -21.47
N ASN A 221 15.81 19.03 -21.42
CA ASN A 221 16.55 18.54 -22.56
C ASN A 221 16.60 17.01 -22.51
N LEU A 222 16.45 16.38 -23.68
CA LEU A 222 16.52 14.92 -23.82
C LEU A 222 17.89 14.38 -23.38
N ASN A 223 18.96 15.14 -23.59
CA ASN A 223 20.34 14.76 -23.30
C ASN A 223 20.89 15.43 -22.02
N ALA A 224 20.00 15.90 -21.14
CA ALA A 224 20.39 16.62 -19.94
C ALA A 224 21.34 15.79 -19.04
N LEU A 225 21.07 14.47 -18.91
CA LEU A 225 21.80 13.60 -17.98
C LEU A 225 22.41 12.37 -18.67
N GLN A 226 22.61 12.42 -19.99
CA GLN A 226 22.90 11.24 -20.83
C GLN A 226 24.05 10.34 -20.31
N ASN A 227 25.03 10.90 -19.62
CA ASN A 227 26.19 10.16 -19.08
C ASN A 227 26.29 10.22 -17.54
N ALA A 228 25.32 10.84 -16.85
CA ALA A 228 25.30 11.00 -15.40
C ALA A 228 24.41 9.94 -14.73
N THR A 229 24.82 9.46 -13.56
CA THR A 229 23.97 8.56 -12.75
C THR A 229 22.93 9.39 -12.01
N LEU A 230 21.65 9.10 -12.22
CA LEU A 230 20.53 9.72 -11.53
C LEU A 230 20.06 8.83 -10.37
N THR A 231 20.10 9.35 -9.15
CA THR A 231 19.67 8.67 -7.93
C THR A 231 18.45 9.37 -7.33
N LEU A 232 17.31 8.68 -7.27
CA LEU A 232 16.04 9.19 -6.74
C LEU A 232 15.82 8.65 -5.32
N SER A 233 16.08 9.45 -4.28
CA SER A 233 16.07 9.00 -2.87
C SER A 233 15.26 9.91 -1.95
N THR A 234 14.14 10.43 -2.43
CA THR A 234 13.11 11.13 -1.64
C THR A 234 12.07 10.16 -1.06
N THR A 235 11.43 10.53 0.04
CA THR A 235 10.27 9.82 0.62
C THR A 235 8.98 10.10 -0.18
N ALA A 236 8.83 11.33 -0.68
CA ALA A 236 7.72 11.75 -1.51
C ALA A 236 7.86 11.18 -2.94
N PRO A 237 6.75 10.84 -3.62
CA PRO A 237 6.81 10.24 -4.95
C PRO A 237 7.06 11.29 -6.04
N HIS A 238 7.61 10.81 -7.15
CA HIS A 238 7.84 11.54 -8.39
C HIS A 238 8.81 12.72 -8.28
N PRO A 239 10.03 12.58 -7.74
CA PRO A 239 10.99 13.69 -7.60
C PRO A 239 11.50 14.28 -8.92
N LEU A 240 11.35 13.55 -10.04
CA LEU A 240 11.74 13.99 -11.39
C LEU A 240 10.51 14.35 -12.24
N SER A 241 10.64 15.38 -13.07
CA SER A 241 9.67 15.74 -14.11
C SER A 241 10.34 15.88 -15.48
N PHE A 242 9.56 15.66 -16.52
CA PHE A 242 9.98 15.75 -17.92
C PHE A 242 9.22 16.87 -18.61
N ALA A 243 9.91 17.81 -19.24
CA ALA A 243 9.25 18.94 -19.88
C ALA A 243 8.49 18.50 -21.14
N SER A 244 7.20 18.82 -21.21
CA SER A 244 6.36 18.48 -22.38
C SER A 244 6.85 19.14 -23.67
N GLY A 245 7.49 20.30 -23.60
CA GLY A 245 8.01 21.03 -24.77
C GLY A 245 9.16 20.33 -25.51
N VAL A 246 9.79 19.32 -24.91
CA VAL A 246 10.90 18.57 -25.53
C VAL A 246 10.65 17.06 -25.64
N ASN A 247 9.45 16.59 -25.29
CA ASN A 247 9.09 15.17 -25.33
C ASN A 247 8.86 14.67 -26.77
N THR A 248 9.93 14.63 -27.57
CA THR A 248 9.92 14.23 -28.99
C THR A 248 10.71 12.95 -29.26
N ALA A 249 11.52 12.50 -28.29
CA ALA A 249 12.23 11.22 -28.29
C ALA A 249 12.51 10.80 -26.83
N ALA A 250 13.39 9.82 -26.61
CA ALA A 250 13.72 9.37 -25.26
C ALA A 250 14.49 10.43 -24.46
N PHE A 251 14.22 10.50 -23.16
CA PHE A 251 15.08 11.22 -22.22
C PHE A 251 16.22 10.29 -21.79
N TYR A 252 17.45 10.67 -22.12
CA TYR A 252 18.65 9.89 -21.90
C TYR A 252 19.26 10.22 -20.53
N ILE A 253 19.49 9.17 -19.74
CA ILE A 253 20.22 9.21 -18.47
C ILE A 253 21.36 8.18 -18.47
N GLY A 254 22.44 8.50 -17.75
CA GLY A 254 23.59 7.60 -17.64
C GLY A 254 23.22 6.31 -16.93
N ALA A 255 22.66 6.39 -15.73
CA ALA A 255 22.14 5.26 -14.97
C ALA A 255 20.97 5.68 -14.07
N LEU A 256 20.11 4.75 -13.68
CA LEU A 256 18.95 5.00 -12.80
C LEU A 256 19.10 4.24 -11.47
N ALA A 257 19.08 4.97 -10.37
CA ALA A 257 19.19 4.40 -9.04
C ALA A 257 18.19 5.01 -8.04
N GLY A 258 18.15 4.46 -6.84
CA GLY A 258 17.40 5.03 -5.70
C GLY A 258 16.12 4.28 -5.35
N THR A 259 15.33 4.84 -4.45
CA THR A 259 14.19 4.18 -3.77
C THR A 259 12.85 4.86 -4.00
N SER A 260 12.80 6.06 -4.59
CA SER A 260 11.56 6.81 -4.77
C SER A 260 10.72 6.29 -5.92
N GLN A 261 9.40 6.33 -5.78
CA GLN A 261 8.48 6.14 -6.90
C GLN A 261 8.71 7.21 -7.99
N GLN A 262 8.67 6.85 -9.26
CA GLN A 262 8.82 7.79 -10.38
C GLN A 262 7.77 7.54 -11.48
N ARG A 263 7.17 8.62 -11.99
CA ARG A 263 6.14 8.58 -13.04
C ARG A 263 6.75 8.90 -14.40
N LEU A 264 6.42 8.11 -15.42
CA LEU A 264 6.91 8.24 -16.79
C LEU A 264 5.90 8.96 -17.69
N VAL A 265 5.51 10.17 -17.29
CA VAL A 265 4.73 11.09 -18.11
C VAL A 265 5.33 12.48 -18.01
N ASP A 266 5.17 13.28 -19.05
CA ASP A 266 5.62 14.67 -19.05
C ASP A 266 4.70 15.59 -18.23
N THR A 267 5.09 16.85 -18.12
CA THR A 267 4.34 17.89 -17.40
C THR A 267 2.93 18.14 -17.98
N ALA A 268 2.63 17.68 -19.20
CA ALA A 268 1.31 17.73 -19.82
C ALA A 268 0.53 16.40 -19.75
N GLY A 269 1.14 15.35 -19.19
CA GLY A 269 0.53 14.02 -19.05
C GLY A 269 0.75 13.07 -20.23
N SER A 270 1.56 13.45 -21.24
CA SER A 270 1.87 12.55 -22.35
C SER A 270 2.90 11.49 -21.92
N PRO A 271 2.84 10.26 -22.48
CA PRO A 271 3.82 9.22 -22.18
C PRO A 271 5.26 9.68 -22.46
N VAL A 272 6.19 9.32 -21.57
CA VAL A 272 7.63 9.59 -21.74
C VAL A 272 8.37 8.28 -21.96
N THR A 273 9.36 8.29 -22.87
CA THR A 273 10.35 7.20 -22.94
C THR A 273 11.57 7.60 -22.13
N LEU A 274 11.93 6.82 -21.11
CA LEU A 274 13.16 7.00 -20.35
C LEU A 274 14.20 5.99 -20.84
N ASP A 275 15.35 6.48 -21.30
CA ASP A 275 16.49 5.64 -21.72
C ASP A 275 17.59 5.71 -20.65
N ALA A 276 17.80 4.60 -19.95
CA ALA A 276 18.81 4.47 -18.90
C ALA A 276 19.95 3.55 -19.34
N GLY A 277 21.18 4.02 -19.18
CA GLY A 277 22.38 3.22 -19.41
C GLY A 277 23.50 3.88 -20.20
N GLY A 278 23.38 5.18 -20.55
CA GLY A 278 24.38 5.88 -21.34
C GLY A 278 25.80 5.90 -20.74
N ASN A 279 25.95 5.67 -19.43
CA ASN A 279 27.25 5.59 -18.76
C ASN A 279 27.79 4.17 -18.57
N ASN A 280 27.13 3.16 -19.14
CA ASN A 280 27.55 1.75 -19.11
C ASN A 280 27.71 1.15 -17.70
N SER A 281 27.20 1.81 -16.66
CA SER A 281 27.35 1.36 -15.27
C SER A 281 26.16 0.51 -14.82
N ASP A 282 26.43 -0.42 -13.90
CA ASP A 282 25.38 -1.15 -13.19
C ASP A 282 24.63 -0.21 -12.26
N SER A 283 23.32 -0.40 -12.16
CA SER A 283 22.45 0.41 -11.31
C SER A 283 21.25 -0.37 -10.79
N THR A 284 20.77 0.03 -9.61
CA THR A 284 19.59 -0.57 -8.97
C THR A 284 18.64 0.53 -8.56
N HIS A 285 17.42 0.44 -9.07
CA HIS A 285 16.30 1.27 -8.65
C HIS A 285 15.30 0.38 -7.89
N SER A 286 15.17 0.62 -6.58
CA SER A 286 14.24 -0.07 -5.69
C SER A 286 12.90 0.65 -5.55
N GLY A 287 12.77 1.85 -6.12
CA GLY A 287 11.49 2.52 -6.26
C GLY A 287 10.59 1.87 -7.31
N VAL A 288 9.36 2.37 -7.41
CA VAL A 288 8.34 1.91 -8.36
C VAL A 288 8.24 2.88 -9.53
N LEU A 289 8.38 2.39 -10.76
CA LEU A 289 8.07 3.15 -11.98
C LEU A 289 6.58 3.04 -12.32
N VAL A 290 5.91 4.16 -12.61
CA VAL A 290 4.46 4.22 -12.91
C VAL A 290 4.14 5.07 -14.14
N GLY A 291 2.90 4.97 -14.65
CA GLY A 291 2.38 5.81 -15.73
C GLY A 291 2.46 5.17 -17.12
N SER A 292 2.03 5.90 -18.15
CA SER A 292 1.87 5.36 -19.51
C SER A 292 3.16 5.30 -20.35
N GLY A 293 4.28 5.80 -19.81
CA GLY A 293 5.57 5.86 -20.48
C GLY A 293 6.29 4.51 -20.65
N SER A 294 7.34 4.53 -21.46
CA SER A 294 8.16 3.37 -21.84
C SER A 294 9.55 3.43 -21.20
N LEU A 295 10.20 2.29 -21.06
CA LEU A 295 11.57 2.16 -20.55
C LEU A 295 12.49 1.56 -21.62
N VAL A 296 13.62 2.21 -21.86
CA VAL A 296 14.73 1.69 -22.65
C VAL A 296 15.92 1.48 -21.72
N LYS A 297 16.50 0.28 -21.76
CA LYS A 297 17.78 -0.04 -21.14
C LYS A 297 18.86 -0.10 -22.22
N SER A 298 19.77 0.87 -22.21
CA SER A 298 20.92 0.97 -23.11
C SER A 298 22.24 0.72 -22.39
N GLY A 299 23.37 0.75 -23.10
CA GLY A 299 24.70 0.56 -22.54
C GLY A 299 24.98 -0.84 -21.96
N THR A 300 26.24 -1.10 -21.61
CA THR A 300 26.70 -2.45 -21.25
C THR A 300 26.38 -2.90 -19.82
N GLY A 301 26.02 -1.97 -18.92
CA GLY A 301 25.74 -2.28 -17.51
C GLY A 301 24.45 -3.05 -17.28
N ASN A 302 24.16 -3.41 -16.04
CA ASN A 302 22.92 -4.02 -15.58
C ASN A 302 22.01 -2.97 -14.92
N LEU A 303 20.77 -2.80 -15.41
CA LEU A 303 19.73 -2.05 -14.69
C LEU A 303 18.82 -3.04 -13.96
N THR A 304 18.90 -3.04 -12.63
CA THR A 304 18.01 -3.84 -11.78
C THR A 304 16.85 -2.99 -11.28
N LEU A 305 15.62 -3.43 -11.58
CA LEU A 305 14.42 -2.90 -10.93
C LEU A 305 14.01 -3.84 -9.80
N ASN A 306 14.09 -3.31 -8.58
CA ASN A 306 13.85 -4.05 -7.34
C ASN A 306 12.52 -3.67 -6.65
N GLY A 307 11.75 -2.75 -7.24
CA GLY A 307 10.35 -2.47 -6.87
C GLY A 307 9.35 -3.17 -7.78
N VAL A 308 8.07 -3.19 -7.38
CA VAL A 308 6.94 -3.67 -8.20
C VAL A 308 6.53 -2.56 -9.17
N ASN A 309 7.06 -2.56 -10.39
CA ASN A 309 6.80 -1.52 -11.39
C ASN A 309 5.40 -1.68 -12.01
N VAL A 310 4.74 -0.59 -12.37
CA VAL A 310 3.38 -0.62 -12.96
C VAL A 310 3.22 0.39 -14.10
N PHE A 311 4.30 0.72 -14.81
CA PHE A 311 4.21 1.50 -16.04
C PHE A 311 3.67 0.63 -17.18
N THR A 312 2.89 1.23 -18.09
CA THR A 312 2.15 0.47 -19.11
C THR A 312 2.77 0.53 -20.51
N GLY A 313 3.83 1.32 -20.70
CA GLY A 313 4.54 1.41 -21.97
C GLY A 313 5.48 0.24 -22.25
N ASN A 314 6.17 0.32 -23.38
CA ASN A 314 7.05 -0.76 -23.85
C ASN A 314 8.33 -0.83 -23.03
N THR A 315 8.89 -2.04 -22.92
CA THR A 315 10.23 -2.27 -22.36
C THR A 315 11.17 -2.70 -23.47
N THR A 316 12.25 -1.95 -23.68
CA THR A 316 13.29 -2.27 -24.66
C THR A 316 14.64 -2.45 -23.98
N VAL A 317 15.29 -3.60 -24.15
CA VAL A 317 16.68 -3.84 -23.73
C VAL A 317 17.55 -3.79 -24.98
N SER A 318 18.18 -2.64 -25.20
CA SER A 318 19.02 -2.37 -26.38
C SER A 318 20.45 -2.90 -26.21
N ALA A 319 20.97 -2.93 -24.98
CA ALA A 319 22.28 -3.47 -24.64
C ALA A 319 22.39 -3.82 -23.14
N GLY A 320 23.38 -4.65 -22.79
CA GLY A 320 23.64 -5.06 -21.41
C GLY A 320 22.51 -5.91 -20.85
N THR A 321 22.31 -5.83 -19.53
CA THR A 321 21.27 -6.61 -18.83
C THR A 321 20.21 -5.68 -18.24
N HIS A 322 18.95 -6.08 -18.33
CA HIS A 322 17.86 -5.52 -17.53
C HIS A 322 17.33 -6.60 -16.59
N THR A 323 17.44 -6.39 -15.29
CA THR A 323 17.01 -7.36 -14.28
C THR A 323 15.69 -6.92 -13.66
N LEU A 324 14.67 -7.78 -13.72
CA LEU A 324 13.37 -7.59 -13.09
C LEU A 324 13.22 -8.56 -11.92
N ARG A 325 12.94 -8.01 -10.72
CA ARG A 325 12.73 -8.78 -9.48
C ARG A 325 11.27 -9.23 -9.27
N TYR A 326 10.35 -8.74 -10.09
CA TYR A 326 8.93 -9.06 -10.06
C TYR A 326 8.37 -9.15 -11.49
N GLY A 327 7.42 -10.06 -11.73
CA GLY A 327 6.67 -10.14 -13.00
C GLY A 327 5.68 -8.99 -13.07
N THR A 328 6.05 -7.93 -13.79
CA THR A 328 5.42 -6.60 -13.75
C THR A 328 5.38 -5.92 -15.11
N LEU A 329 5.72 -6.64 -16.19
CA LEU A 329 5.58 -6.14 -17.55
C LEU A 329 4.09 -5.98 -17.86
N ALA A 330 3.73 -4.93 -18.61
CA ALA A 330 2.33 -4.71 -18.92
C ALA A 330 1.85 -5.68 -20.00
N ASP A 331 0.70 -6.32 -19.77
CA ASP A 331 0.04 -7.25 -20.69
C ASP A 331 -0.16 -6.68 -22.11
N THR A 332 -0.34 -5.37 -22.23
CA THR A 332 -0.54 -4.67 -23.51
C THR A 332 0.76 -4.25 -24.20
N SER A 333 1.91 -4.40 -23.53
CA SER A 333 3.19 -3.87 -24.00
C SER A 333 3.87 -4.78 -25.03
N THR A 334 4.76 -4.17 -25.80
CA THR A 334 5.79 -4.89 -26.54
C THR A 334 7.07 -4.90 -25.73
N VAL A 335 7.64 -6.09 -25.53
CA VAL A 335 8.98 -6.27 -24.96
C VAL A 335 9.96 -6.57 -26.07
N THR A 336 11.03 -5.78 -26.16
CA THR A 336 12.09 -5.95 -27.17
C THR A 336 13.43 -6.19 -26.50
N VAL A 337 14.12 -7.27 -26.86
CA VAL A 337 15.50 -7.55 -26.43
C VAL A 337 16.38 -7.66 -27.67
N ALA A 338 17.33 -6.73 -27.80
CA ALA A 338 18.25 -6.67 -28.93
C ALA A 338 19.29 -7.81 -28.89
N ASN A 339 19.96 -8.07 -30.01
CA ASN A 339 21.01 -9.07 -30.07
C ASN A 339 22.19 -8.66 -29.15
N GLY A 340 22.69 -9.58 -28.33
CA GLY A 340 23.74 -9.32 -27.34
C GLY A 340 23.27 -8.64 -26.05
N ALA A 341 21.97 -8.39 -25.88
CA ALA A 341 21.37 -7.92 -24.63
C ALA A 341 20.66 -9.06 -23.88
N ALA A 342 20.34 -8.86 -22.61
CA ALA A 342 19.62 -9.84 -21.80
C ALA A 342 18.53 -9.20 -20.94
N LEU A 343 17.34 -9.81 -20.93
CA LEU A 343 16.29 -9.55 -19.95
C LEU A 343 16.33 -10.65 -18.88
N ALA A 344 16.84 -10.32 -17.70
CA ALA A 344 16.94 -11.24 -16.56
C ALA A 344 15.66 -11.18 -15.71
N LEU A 345 14.88 -12.27 -15.71
CA LEU A 345 13.64 -12.42 -14.96
C LEU A 345 13.93 -13.17 -13.65
N GLU A 346 14.20 -12.46 -12.56
CA GLU A 346 14.58 -13.02 -11.26
C GLU A 346 13.40 -13.11 -10.29
N HIS A 347 12.26 -13.66 -10.73
CA HIS A 347 11.02 -13.72 -9.95
C HIS A 347 10.24 -15.05 -10.00
N GLY A 348 10.69 -16.06 -10.73
CA GLY A 348 10.11 -17.42 -10.71
C GLY A 348 8.66 -17.56 -11.22
N THR A 349 8.04 -16.49 -11.71
CA THR A 349 6.66 -16.48 -12.23
C THR A 349 6.62 -16.29 -13.75
N VAL A 350 5.44 -16.51 -14.34
CA VAL A 350 5.14 -16.19 -15.73
C VAL A 350 4.55 -14.79 -15.80
N ASP A 351 5.20 -13.90 -16.55
CA ASP A 351 4.74 -12.55 -16.86
C ASP A 351 4.07 -12.52 -18.25
N LYS A 352 3.22 -11.53 -18.55
CA LYS A 352 2.43 -11.50 -19.79
C LYS A 352 2.69 -10.25 -20.62
N VAL A 353 2.72 -10.42 -21.95
CA VAL A 353 2.92 -9.31 -22.90
C VAL A 353 2.12 -9.55 -24.18
N ALA A 354 1.81 -8.46 -24.90
CA ALA A 354 1.09 -8.51 -26.17
C ALA A 354 2.01 -8.90 -27.34
N SER A 355 3.29 -8.53 -27.25
CA SER A 355 4.29 -8.86 -28.25
C SER A 355 5.67 -8.99 -27.62
N LEU A 356 6.45 -9.95 -28.10
CA LEU A 356 7.83 -10.14 -27.70
C LEU A 356 8.71 -10.16 -28.93
N VAL A 357 9.77 -9.36 -28.93
CA VAL A 357 10.77 -9.29 -29.99
C VAL A 357 12.11 -9.68 -29.40
N LEU A 358 12.69 -10.79 -29.84
CA LEU A 358 14.02 -11.25 -29.38
C LEU A 358 14.98 -11.30 -30.56
N GLY A 359 16.10 -10.58 -30.47
CA GLY A 359 17.14 -10.56 -31.49
C GLY A 359 16.66 -9.97 -32.83
N GLY A 360 15.68 -9.07 -32.78
CA GLY A 360 15.03 -8.49 -33.96
C GLY A 360 13.91 -9.34 -34.57
N ALA A 361 13.64 -10.53 -34.05
CA ALA A 361 12.56 -11.40 -34.52
C ALA A 361 11.34 -11.31 -33.58
N VAL A 362 10.17 -10.95 -34.14
CA VAL A 362 8.88 -11.04 -33.45
C VAL A 362 8.57 -12.51 -33.15
N LYS A 363 8.19 -12.79 -31.92
CA LYS A 363 7.86 -14.13 -31.44
C LYS A 363 6.36 -14.41 -31.54
N ALA A 364 6.03 -15.65 -31.86
CA ALA A 364 4.65 -16.11 -31.90
C ALA A 364 4.07 -16.21 -30.48
N ALA A 365 2.77 -16.47 -30.36
CA ALA A 365 2.17 -16.74 -29.07
C ALA A 365 2.78 -17.99 -28.42
N GLY A 366 3.02 -17.94 -27.11
CA GLY A 366 3.67 -19.01 -26.36
C GLY A 366 4.49 -18.50 -25.17
N ILE A 367 5.08 -19.42 -24.41
CA ILE A 367 5.90 -19.11 -23.24
C ILE A 367 7.39 -19.12 -23.61
N TYR A 368 8.08 -18.03 -23.30
CA TYR A 368 9.50 -17.81 -23.55
C TYR A 368 10.27 -17.65 -22.25
N ASN A 369 11.39 -18.35 -22.11
CA ASN A 369 12.22 -18.40 -20.91
C ASN A 369 13.70 -18.64 -21.26
N GLU A 370 14.53 -18.88 -20.25
CA GLU A 370 15.96 -19.14 -20.44
C GLU A 370 16.24 -20.28 -21.44
N ALA A 371 15.44 -21.35 -21.41
CA ALA A 371 15.66 -22.54 -22.22
C ALA A 371 15.36 -22.35 -23.72
N ASN A 372 14.51 -21.39 -24.10
CA ASN A 372 14.02 -21.25 -25.47
C ASN A 372 14.15 -19.83 -26.08
N SER A 373 14.73 -18.89 -25.35
CA SER A 373 14.96 -17.51 -25.81
C SER A 373 16.26 -17.31 -26.60
N GLY A 374 17.15 -18.31 -26.61
CA GLY A 374 18.49 -18.18 -27.19
C GLY A 374 19.45 -17.32 -26.35
N GLY A 375 19.25 -17.27 -25.04
CA GLY A 375 20.07 -16.50 -24.09
C GLY A 375 19.67 -15.03 -23.92
N LEU A 376 18.61 -14.59 -24.61
CA LEU A 376 18.08 -13.22 -24.53
C LEU A 376 17.14 -13.01 -23.34
N ILE A 377 16.56 -14.09 -22.81
CA ILE A 377 15.90 -14.13 -21.51
C ILE A 377 16.76 -15.01 -20.61
N THR A 378 17.01 -14.58 -19.37
CA THR A 378 17.76 -15.34 -18.35
C THR A 378 16.99 -15.36 -17.03
N GLY A 379 17.37 -16.23 -16.09
CA GLY A 379 16.79 -16.27 -14.76
C GLY A 379 15.63 -17.25 -14.63
N THR A 380 14.92 -17.18 -13.51
CA THR A 380 13.91 -18.18 -13.11
C THR A 380 12.50 -17.90 -13.63
N GLY A 381 12.22 -16.68 -14.11
CA GLY A 381 10.92 -16.28 -14.64
C GLY A 381 10.70 -16.67 -16.12
N SER A 382 9.51 -16.37 -16.64
CA SER A 382 9.14 -16.59 -18.05
C SER A 382 8.21 -15.48 -18.56
N ILE A 383 8.13 -15.28 -19.87
CA ILE A 383 7.18 -14.39 -20.54
C ILE A 383 6.20 -15.22 -21.38
N GLU A 384 4.92 -15.08 -21.13
CA GLU A 384 3.85 -15.54 -22.00
C GLU A 384 3.47 -14.43 -23.00
N VAL A 385 3.71 -14.71 -24.28
CA VAL A 385 3.19 -13.92 -25.39
C VAL A 385 1.77 -14.41 -25.65
N VAL A 386 0.80 -13.62 -25.23
CA VAL A 386 -0.59 -13.86 -25.61
C VAL A 386 -0.79 -13.22 -26.96
N ALA A 387 -1.23 -13.97 -27.97
CA ALA A 387 -1.53 -13.39 -29.28
C ALA A 387 -2.43 -12.17 -29.07
N ALA A 388 -1.99 -10.99 -29.52
CA ALA A 388 -2.90 -9.88 -29.72
C ALA A 388 -4.07 -10.44 -30.54
N PRO A 389 -5.31 -10.38 -30.03
CA PRO A 389 -6.42 -11.04 -30.68
C PRO A 389 -6.56 -10.49 -32.11
N THR A 390 -6.40 -11.37 -33.09
CA THR A 390 -6.69 -11.06 -34.49
C THR A 390 -8.20 -10.81 -34.61
N GLY A 391 -8.58 -9.54 -34.79
CA GLY A 391 -9.97 -9.12 -34.99
C GLY A 391 -10.52 -8.00 -34.09
N SER A 392 -9.68 -7.09 -33.56
CA SER A 392 -10.16 -5.94 -32.78
C SER A 392 -11.00 -4.97 -33.61
N ASN A 393 -12.33 -5.12 -33.56
CA ASN A 393 -13.23 -4.03 -33.92
C ASN A 393 -13.24 -3.02 -32.76
N HIS A 394 -12.49 -1.93 -32.92
CA HIS A 394 -12.54 -0.80 -31.98
C HIS A 394 -13.95 -0.20 -32.04
N VAL A 395 -14.61 -0.03 -30.88
CA VAL A 395 -15.76 0.87 -30.83
C VAL A 395 -15.19 2.29 -30.84
N VAL A 396 -15.26 2.97 -31.98
CA VAL A 396 -15.00 4.41 -32.03
C VAL A 396 -16.30 5.11 -31.64
N LEU A 397 -16.41 5.52 -30.37
CA LEU A 397 -17.46 6.45 -29.94
C LEU A 397 -17.04 7.85 -30.43
N LEU A 398 -17.78 8.40 -31.39
CA LEU A 398 -17.52 9.75 -31.91
C LEU A 398 -17.95 10.81 -30.90
N ALA A 399 -17.25 11.94 -30.86
CA ALA A 399 -17.54 13.12 -30.03
C ALA A 399 -18.94 13.76 -30.26
N ALA A 400 -19.75 13.20 -31.17
CA ALA A 400 -21.11 13.65 -31.48
C ALA A 400 -22.19 13.04 -30.55
N ASP A 401 -21.86 12.08 -29.67
CA ASP A 401 -22.76 11.63 -28.61
C ASP A 401 -22.88 12.75 -27.56
N ALA A 402 -23.78 13.71 -27.82
CA ALA A 402 -24.03 14.85 -26.97
C ALA A 402 -24.40 14.41 -25.55
N VAL A 403 -23.99 15.20 -24.55
CA VAL A 403 -24.37 15.04 -23.14
C VAL A 403 -25.90 14.85 -23.05
N GLY A 404 -26.34 13.63 -22.70
CA GLY A 404 -27.76 13.29 -22.58
C GLY A 404 -28.31 12.26 -23.57
N THR A 405 -27.50 11.71 -24.49
CA THR A 405 -27.91 10.58 -25.35
C THR A 405 -27.18 9.29 -24.96
N ALA A 406 -27.87 8.14 -25.06
CA ALA A 406 -27.34 6.84 -24.70
C ALA A 406 -26.43 6.28 -25.81
N SER A 407 -25.24 5.77 -25.45
CA SER A 407 -24.34 5.12 -26.41
C SER A 407 -24.81 3.70 -26.78
N ILE A 408 -25.64 3.10 -25.94
CA ILE A 408 -26.39 1.87 -26.21
C ILE A 408 -27.86 2.27 -26.26
N ASN A 409 -28.47 2.40 -27.44
CA ASN A 409 -29.89 2.77 -27.52
C ASN A 409 -30.77 1.54 -27.24
N ALA A 410 -31.79 1.72 -26.39
CA ALA A 410 -32.82 0.72 -26.13
C ALA A 410 -33.68 0.55 -27.41
N ASP A 411 -34.02 -0.71 -27.71
CA ASP A 411 -34.65 -1.21 -28.94
C ASP A 411 -33.73 -1.37 -30.18
N LEU A 412 -33.31 -2.63 -30.41
CA LEU A 412 -32.75 -3.18 -31.66
C LEU A 412 -31.51 -2.47 -32.25
N GLY A 413 -30.35 -2.65 -31.62
CA GLY A 413 -29.12 -2.97 -32.34
C GLY A 413 -28.50 -1.93 -33.29
N THR A 414 -28.82 -0.63 -33.20
CA THR A 414 -28.10 0.41 -33.94
C THR A 414 -27.26 1.29 -33.01
N TRP A 415 -25.94 1.10 -33.07
CA TRP A 415 -24.93 1.98 -32.49
C TRP A 415 -24.87 3.29 -33.31
N SER A 416 -24.30 4.36 -32.76
CA SER A 416 -24.20 5.67 -33.42
C SER A 416 -23.40 5.66 -34.75
N THR A 417 -22.82 4.52 -35.13
CA THR A 417 -22.27 4.21 -36.47
C THR A 417 -22.62 2.77 -36.90
N PRO A 418 -22.56 2.40 -38.20
CA PRO A 418 -22.96 1.07 -38.66
C PRO A 418 -22.07 -0.06 -38.11
N GLY A 419 -22.65 -0.94 -37.31
CA GLY A 419 -22.06 -2.20 -36.85
C GLY A 419 -22.61 -2.64 -35.49
N THR A 420 -23.55 -3.59 -35.48
CA THR A 420 -24.05 -4.19 -34.24
C THR A 420 -22.96 -5.07 -33.62
N PRO A 421 -22.64 -4.95 -32.32
CA PRO A 421 -21.76 -5.87 -31.64
C PRO A 421 -22.23 -7.30 -31.87
N ALA A 422 -21.31 -8.17 -32.28
CA ALA A 422 -21.63 -9.54 -32.65
C ALA A 422 -20.60 -10.49 -32.06
N VAL A 423 -21.08 -11.61 -31.53
CA VAL A 423 -20.26 -12.75 -31.13
C VAL A 423 -19.59 -13.29 -32.41
N PRO A 424 -18.26 -13.53 -32.43
CA PRO A 424 -17.37 -13.68 -31.29
C PRO A 424 -16.47 -12.46 -30.95
N ASN A 425 -16.80 -11.25 -31.42
CA ASN A 425 -15.89 -10.10 -31.37
C ASN A 425 -15.62 -9.59 -29.94
N LYS A 426 -14.41 -9.05 -29.74
CA LYS A 426 -14.00 -8.32 -28.54
C LYS A 426 -13.98 -6.82 -28.84
N TYR A 427 -14.39 -6.02 -27.88
CA TYR A 427 -14.54 -4.57 -28.01
C TYR A 427 -13.74 -3.85 -26.93
N TYR A 428 -13.23 -2.66 -27.24
CA TYR A 428 -12.36 -1.85 -26.38
C TYR A 428 -12.87 -0.42 -26.33
N THR A 429 -12.89 0.19 -25.14
CA THR A 429 -13.40 1.57 -24.98
C THR A 429 -12.41 2.65 -25.37
N GLY A 430 -11.09 2.37 -25.41
CA GLY A 430 -10.09 3.44 -25.48
C GLY A 430 -10.29 4.43 -24.33
N PRO A 431 -10.15 5.76 -24.57
CA PRO A 431 -10.40 6.81 -23.58
C PRO A 431 -11.89 7.22 -23.46
N TYR A 432 -12.81 6.49 -24.10
CA TYR A 432 -14.19 6.94 -24.25
C TYR A 432 -15.11 6.43 -23.13
N THR A 433 -16.17 7.18 -22.85
CA THR A 433 -17.22 6.80 -21.89
C THR A 433 -18.38 6.12 -22.61
N LEU A 434 -18.68 4.87 -22.27
CA LEU A 434 -19.85 4.12 -22.70
C LEU A 434 -21.02 4.37 -21.73
N ARG A 435 -22.17 4.84 -22.24
CA ARG A 435 -23.35 5.13 -21.42
C ARG A 435 -24.49 4.14 -21.64
N THR A 436 -25.10 3.65 -20.56
CA THR A 436 -26.33 2.84 -20.63
C THR A 436 -27.57 3.72 -20.92
N PRO A 437 -28.65 3.16 -21.51
CA PRO A 437 -29.86 3.92 -21.86
C PRO A 437 -30.64 4.48 -20.66
N ALA A 438 -31.38 5.57 -20.91
CA ALA A 438 -32.09 6.37 -19.91
C ALA A 438 -33.59 6.01 -19.73
N GLY A 439 -34.17 5.13 -20.57
CA GLY A 439 -35.60 5.18 -20.89
C GLY A 439 -36.62 4.25 -20.19
N LEU A 440 -36.26 3.17 -19.50
CA LEU A 440 -37.26 2.13 -19.11
C LEU A 440 -37.16 1.61 -17.66
N VAL A 441 -38.30 1.08 -17.18
CA VAL A 441 -38.51 0.49 -15.85
C VAL A 441 -38.07 -0.98 -15.86
N SER A 442 -36.82 -1.23 -15.46
CA SER A 442 -36.12 -2.53 -15.49
C SER A 442 -35.91 -3.10 -16.91
N GLU A 443 -34.65 -3.23 -17.30
CA GLU A 443 -34.27 -3.63 -18.66
C GLU A 443 -32.99 -4.49 -18.62
N THR A 444 -32.96 -5.55 -19.42
CA THR A 444 -31.74 -6.33 -19.66
C THR A 444 -31.06 -5.80 -20.92
N ILE A 445 -29.93 -5.15 -20.74
CA ILE A 445 -29.02 -4.71 -21.80
C ILE A 445 -28.12 -5.90 -22.16
N THR A 446 -28.40 -6.53 -23.29
CA THR A 446 -27.52 -7.59 -23.82
C THR A 446 -26.46 -6.95 -24.71
N PHE A 447 -25.19 -7.11 -24.35
CA PHE A 447 -24.10 -6.72 -25.23
C PHE A 447 -23.89 -7.80 -26.28
N GLY A 448 -24.03 -7.47 -27.57
CA GLY A 448 -23.97 -8.47 -28.64
C GLY A 448 -22.57 -9.03 -28.91
N GLY A 449 -21.50 -8.51 -28.30
CA GLY A 449 -20.13 -9.01 -28.44
C GLY A 449 -19.72 -10.03 -27.38
N SER A 450 -18.60 -10.73 -27.59
CA SER A 450 -18.05 -11.70 -26.62
C SER A 450 -17.47 -11.05 -25.38
N THR A 451 -16.83 -9.89 -25.53
CA THR A 451 -16.10 -9.22 -24.44
C THR A 451 -16.08 -7.72 -24.65
N LEU A 452 -16.20 -6.95 -23.57
CA LEU A 452 -15.97 -5.52 -23.53
C LEU A 452 -14.79 -5.23 -22.59
N SER A 453 -13.75 -4.55 -23.09
CA SER A 453 -12.57 -4.16 -22.32
C SER A 453 -12.61 -2.67 -22.04
N LEU A 454 -12.64 -2.31 -20.76
CA LEU A 454 -12.50 -0.93 -20.28
C LEU A 454 -11.01 -0.62 -20.15
N THR A 455 -10.44 -0.03 -21.20
CA THR A 455 -9.02 0.34 -21.24
C THR A 455 -8.75 1.63 -20.47
N SER A 456 -7.49 1.91 -20.13
CA SER A 456 -7.05 3.15 -19.48
C SER A 456 -7.69 4.42 -20.09
N GLY A 457 -8.26 5.25 -19.22
CA GLY A 457 -9.01 6.47 -19.58
C GLY A 457 -10.46 6.23 -20.03
N GLY A 458 -10.83 4.99 -20.34
CA GLY A 458 -12.19 4.59 -20.68
C GLY A 458 -13.08 4.44 -19.47
N ARG A 459 -14.40 4.54 -19.67
CA ARG A 459 -15.38 4.50 -18.58
C ARG A 459 -16.67 3.82 -19.01
N LEU A 460 -17.25 2.98 -18.16
CA LEU A 460 -18.65 2.56 -18.25
C LEU A 460 -19.46 3.39 -17.26
N LEU A 461 -20.50 4.06 -17.75
CA LEU A 461 -21.36 4.91 -16.94
C LEU A 461 -22.81 4.42 -17.00
N GLY A 462 -23.33 4.00 -15.85
CA GLY A 462 -24.72 3.62 -15.69
C GLY A 462 -25.63 4.80 -15.35
N LYS A 463 -26.73 4.89 -16.09
CA LYS A 463 -27.91 5.79 -16.01
C LYS A 463 -27.68 7.27 -15.63
N LEU A 464 -27.84 8.16 -16.61
CA LEU A 464 -28.18 9.58 -16.41
C LEU A 464 -29.67 9.82 -16.71
N GLY A 465 -30.46 10.16 -15.69
CA GLY A 465 -31.78 10.78 -15.85
C GLY A 465 -32.99 9.86 -15.66
N ALA A 466 -33.74 10.07 -14.58
CA ALA A 466 -35.20 9.95 -14.57
C ALA A 466 -35.75 10.84 -13.46
N ALA A 467 -36.44 11.91 -13.83
CA ALA A 467 -37.19 12.78 -12.92
C ALA A 467 -38.47 12.10 -12.35
N ASN A 468 -38.57 10.77 -12.40
CA ASN A 468 -39.74 10.03 -11.94
C ASN A 468 -39.43 9.39 -10.58
N ALA A 469 -39.92 10.02 -9.52
CA ALA A 469 -39.83 9.50 -8.17
C ALA A 469 -40.49 8.11 -8.06
N GLY A 470 -39.79 7.16 -7.41
CA GLY A 470 -40.42 5.95 -6.88
C GLY A 470 -40.30 4.64 -7.67
N ASN A 471 -39.29 4.44 -8.52
CA ASN A 471 -39.11 3.14 -9.19
C ASN A 471 -37.67 2.59 -9.12
N THR A 472 -37.52 1.38 -8.58
CA THR A 472 -36.29 0.59 -8.56
C THR A 472 -36.05 0.01 -9.95
N SER A 473 -35.36 0.75 -10.84
CA SER A 473 -34.97 0.20 -12.14
C SER A 473 -33.66 -0.57 -12.01
N VAL A 474 -33.68 -1.87 -12.32
CA VAL A 474 -32.45 -2.69 -12.49
C VAL A 474 -32.06 -2.67 -13.97
N GLN A 475 -30.85 -2.22 -14.27
CA GLN A 475 -30.25 -2.40 -15.60
C GLN A 475 -29.29 -3.57 -15.53
N THR A 476 -29.56 -4.65 -16.25
CA THR A 476 -28.67 -5.79 -16.33
C THR A 476 -27.77 -5.66 -17.55
N LEU A 477 -26.44 -5.73 -17.38
CA LEU A 477 -25.50 -5.82 -18.49
C LEU A 477 -24.94 -7.24 -18.59
N GLY A 478 -25.37 -7.98 -19.61
CA GLY A 478 -24.89 -9.34 -19.90
C GLY A 478 -23.66 -9.31 -20.82
N VAL A 479 -22.47 -9.08 -20.27
CA VAL A 479 -21.19 -9.05 -21.01
C VAL A 479 -20.04 -9.59 -20.19
N ASN A 480 -19.10 -10.30 -20.81
CA ASN A 480 -17.81 -10.55 -20.17
C ASN A 480 -16.99 -9.25 -20.20
N LEU A 481 -16.76 -8.67 -19.03
CA LEU A 481 -16.07 -7.40 -18.88
C LEU A 481 -14.60 -7.63 -18.56
N ILE A 482 -13.71 -6.83 -19.14
CA ILE A 482 -12.30 -6.75 -18.73
C ILE A 482 -12.05 -5.35 -18.18
N LEU A 483 -11.54 -5.25 -16.96
CA LEU A 483 -11.03 -4.01 -16.37
C LEU A 483 -9.53 -3.91 -16.67
N ASP A 484 -9.20 -3.08 -17.65
CA ASP A 484 -7.84 -2.91 -18.18
C ASP A 484 -7.39 -1.44 -18.02
N GLY A 485 -7.61 -0.89 -16.82
CA GLY A 485 -7.30 0.50 -16.47
C GLY A 485 -8.48 1.47 -16.59
N GLY A 486 -9.62 1.02 -17.12
CA GLY A 486 -10.85 1.80 -17.24
C GLY A 486 -11.77 1.69 -16.03
N ASN A 487 -12.66 2.68 -15.88
CA ASN A 487 -13.49 2.85 -14.69
C ASN A 487 -14.95 2.44 -14.90
N ILE A 488 -15.67 2.14 -13.82
CA ILE A 488 -17.13 1.96 -13.83
C ILE A 488 -17.76 2.92 -12.83
N ASP A 489 -18.81 3.62 -13.24
CA ASP A 489 -19.66 4.37 -12.33
C ASP A 489 -21.13 4.13 -12.57
N GLN A 490 -21.87 3.94 -11.48
CA GLN A 490 -23.32 4.09 -11.48
C GLN A 490 -23.67 5.50 -11.00
N ALA A 491 -24.17 6.37 -11.89
CA ALA A 491 -24.33 7.78 -11.58
C ALA A 491 -25.46 8.47 -12.38
N GLY A 492 -26.53 8.91 -11.69
CA GLY A 492 -27.44 9.91 -12.26
C GLY A 492 -28.94 9.82 -11.93
N GLY A 493 -29.34 9.63 -10.67
CA GLY A 493 -30.75 9.75 -10.28
C GLY A 493 -31.00 10.36 -8.90
N SER A 494 -32.20 10.90 -8.67
CA SER A 494 -32.70 11.28 -7.34
C SER A 494 -33.36 10.11 -6.59
N THR A 495 -33.14 8.87 -7.04
CA THR A 495 -33.81 7.63 -6.60
C THR A 495 -32.83 6.45 -6.57
N SER A 496 -33.04 5.45 -5.70
CA SER A 496 -32.23 4.22 -5.64
C SER A 496 -32.38 3.37 -6.91
N THR A 497 -31.29 3.22 -7.68
CA THR A 497 -31.24 2.40 -8.90
C THR A 497 -30.07 1.42 -8.84
N THR A 498 -30.15 0.30 -9.57
CA THR A 498 -29.09 -0.70 -9.62
C THR A 498 -28.60 -0.94 -11.04
N LEU A 499 -27.30 -0.83 -11.27
CA LEU A 499 -26.63 -1.42 -12.44
C LEU A 499 -26.08 -2.78 -12.03
N ARG A 500 -26.61 -3.84 -12.62
CA ARG A 500 -26.25 -5.23 -12.35
C ARG A 500 -25.41 -5.77 -13.49
N LEU A 501 -24.21 -6.23 -13.20
CA LEU A 501 -23.28 -6.82 -14.16
C LEU A 501 -23.33 -8.35 -14.03
N GLU A 502 -23.92 -9.04 -15.02
CA GLU A 502 -24.18 -10.49 -14.92
C GLU A 502 -23.11 -11.38 -15.58
N GLY A 503 -22.39 -10.86 -16.58
CA GLY A 503 -21.29 -11.62 -17.18
C GLY A 503 -20.02 -11.62 -16.31
N THR A 504 -19.04 -12.44 -16.68
CA THR A 504 -17.79 -12.55 -15.90
C THR A 504 -16.99 -11.25 -15.99
N VAL A 505 -16.33 -10.85 -14.91
CA VAL A 505 -15.44 -9.68 -14.90
C VAL A 505 -14.00 -10.13 -14.68
N GLU A 506 -13.08 -9.70 -15.52
CA GLU A 506 -11.65 -9.97 -15.35
C GLU A 506 -10.90 -8.66 -15.06
N SER A 507 -10.24 -8.57 -13.91
CA SER A 507 -9.43 -7.41 -13.53
C SER A 507 -7.96 -7.62 -13.89
N ARG A 508 -7.46 -6.85 -14.86
CA ARG A 508 -6.10 -6.93 -15.42
C ARG A 508 -5.21 -5.75 -15.04
N ALA A 509 -5.78 -4.56 -14.91
CA ALA A 509 -5.09 -3.37 -14.45
C ALA A 509 -5.93 -2.59 -13.44
N GLU A 510 -5.34 -1.61 -12.75
CA GLU A 510 -6.00 -0.87 -11.68
C GLU A 510 -7.25 -0.17 -12.20
N ALA A 511 -8.40 -0.42 -11.57
CA ALA A 511 -9.67 0.15 -11.99
C ALA A 511 -10.41 0.79 -10.82
N PHE A 512 -11.09 1.91 -11.10
CA PHE A 512 -11.95 2.58 -10.12
C PHE A 512 -13.40 2.22 -10.38
N VAL A 513 -14.09 1.76 -9.35
CA VAL A 513 -15.51 1.43 -9.38
C VAL A 513 -16.26 2.25 -8.35
N GLY A 514 -17.43 2.75 -8.73
CA GLY A 514 -18.20 3.62 -7.85
C GLY A 514 -19.69 3.64 -8.14
N ALA A 515 -20.44 4.10 -7.15
CA ALA A 515 -21.85 4.46 -7.27
C ALA A 515 -22.09 5.80 -6.57
N LEU A 516 -23.02 6.60 -7.10
CA LEU A 516 -23.49 7.82 -6.45
C LEU A 516 -24.46 7.50 -5.31
N GLY A 517 -24.59 8.45 -4.38
CA GLY A 517 -25.64 8.46 -3.37
C GLY A 517 -26.11 9.89 -3.16
N THR A 518 -27.40 10.14 -3.31
CA THR A 518 -27.94 11.51 -3.32
C THR A 518 -28.48 11.96 -1.96
N THR A 519 -28.89 11.03 -1.09
CA THR A 519 -29.36 11.29 0.30
C THR A 519 -29.02 10.10 1.23
N ASN A 520 -29.42 10.18 2.51
CA ASN A 520 -29.35 9.07 3.47
C ASN A 520 -30.36 7.92 3.22
N THR A 521 -31.27 8.08 2.27
CA THR A 521 -32.31 7.09 1.91
C THR A 521 -32.26 6.65 0.44
N ASN A 522 -31.54 7.40 -0.41
CA ASN A 522 -31.42 7.14 -1.83
C ASN A 522 -29.95 6.84 -2.18
N CYS A 523 -29.65 5.55 -2.33
CA CYS A 523 -28.34 5.05 -2.73
C CYS A 523 -28.46 4.30 -4.06
N GLU A 524 -27.68 4.71 -5.05
CA GLU A 524 -27.46 3.90 -6.23
C GLU A 524 -26.56 2.69 -5.89
N THR A 525 -26.75 1.58 -6.60
CA THR A 525 -25.96 0.37 -6.45
C THR A 525 -25.30 -0.03 -7.75
N LEU A 526 -23.99 -0.30 -7.72
CA LEU A 526 -23.29 -1.08 -8.72
C LEU A 526 -23.16 -2.52 -8.19
N ASP A 527 -23.86 -3.47 -8.80
CA ASP A 527 -23.90 -4.87 -8.39
C ASP A 527 -23.10 -5.76 -9.36
N PHE A 528 -21.98 -6.31 -8.88
CA PHE A 528 -21.23 -7.36 -9.56
C PHE A 528 -21.89 -8.71 -9.26
N ALA A 529 -22.78 -9.13 -10.17
CA ALA A 529 -23.54 -10.36 -10.05
C ALA A 529 -22.87 -11.57 -10.73
N GLY A 530 -22.02 -11.32 -11.73
CA GLY A 530 -21.12 -12.31 -12.29
C GLY A 530 -19.80 -12.42 -11.50
N PRO A 531 -19.07 -13.53 -11.64
CA PRO A 531 -17.81 -13.74 -10.92
C PRO A 531 -16.71 -12.81 -11.43
N ILE A 532 -15.90 -12.31 -10.51
CA ILE A 532 -14.70 -11.49 -10.74
C ILE A 532 -13.46 -12.37 -10.64
N SER A 533 -12.56 -12.29 -11.63
CA SER A 533 -11.25 -12.95 -11.66
C SER A 533 -10.11 -11.94 -11.85
N GLY A 534 -8.86 -12.40 -11.74
CA GLY A 534 -7.66 -11.57 -11.90
C GLY A 534 -6.98 -11.22 -10.57
N SER A 535 -5.84 -10.53 -10.66
CA SER A 535 -4.95 -10.25 -9.52
C SER A 535 -4.64 -8.77 -9.31
N SER A 536 -5.31 -7.88 -10.05
CA SER A 536 -5.07 -6.44 -10.02
C SER A 536 -5.78 -5.72 -8.84
N PHE A 537 -5.82 -4.39 -8.86
CA PHE A 537 -6.49 -3.53 -7.89
C PHE A 537 -7.88 -3.10 -8.37
N ILE A 538 -8.88 -3.23 -7.49
CA ILE A 538 -10.21 -2.64 -7.67
C ILE A 538 -10.41 -1.62 -6.55
N ASN A 539 -10.41 -0.35 -6.90
CA ASN A 539 -10.59 0.74 -5.96
C ASN A 539 -12.08 1.12 -5.89
N VAL A 540 -12.70 0.81 -4.76
CA VAL A 540 -14.04 1.25 -4.39
C VAL A 540 -13.90 2.64 -3.74
N GLY A 541 -14.03 3.68 -4.56
CA GLY A 541 -13.75 5.06 -4.12
C GLY A 541 -13.80 6.10 -5.23
N GLY A 542 -14.56 7.18 -5.06
CA GLY A 542 -14.92 8.10 -6.16
C GLY A 542 -13.94 9.17 -6.62
N THR A 543 -12.69 9.22 -6.12
CA THR A 543 -11.74 10.31 -6.44
C THR A 543 -11.42 10.35 -7.94
N GLY A 544 -11.35 9.18 -8.58
CA GLY A 544 -11.04 9.05 -10.01
C GLY A 544 -12.18 9.42 -10.96
N ASN A 545 -13.41 9.64 -10.45
CA ASN A 545 -14.63 9.61 -11.27
C ASN A 545 -15.43 10.92 -11.33
N GLY A 546 -14.96 11.99 -10.66
CA GLY A 546 -15.48 13.35 -10.78
C GLY A 546 -16.84 13.63 -10.13
N GLY A 547 -17.30 12.76 -9.21
CA GLY A 547 -18.58 12.90 -8.50
C GLY A 547 -18.46 12.59 -7.00
N ALA A 548 -19.41 13.07 -6.21
CA ALA A 548 -19.56 12.70 -4.80
C ALA A 548 -20.12 11.27 -4.71
N ASN A 549 -19.26 10.27 -4.87
CA ASN A 549 -19.62 8.85 -4.85
C ASN A 549 -19.98 8.42 -3.43
N ARG A 550 -21.26 8.17 -3.20
CA ARG A 550 -21.88 7.88 -1.91
C ARG A 550 -22.84 6.67 -1.94
N GLY A 551 -22.72 5.84 -2.98
CA GLY A 551 -23.57 4.67 -3.22
C GLY A 551 -22.90 3.36 -2.79
N ILE A 552 -23.53 2.25 -3.17
CA ILE A 552 -23.13 0.89 -2.77
C ILE A 552 -22.43 0.21 -3.96
N VAL A 553 -21.22 -0.30 -3.76
CA VAL A 553 -20.64 -1.33 -4.64
C VAL A 553 -20.91 -2.68 -4.00
N ARG A 554 -21.64 -3.55 -4.68
CA ARG A 554 -22.07 -4.85 -4.17
C ARG A 554 -21.36 -5.98 -4.93
N LEU A 555 -20.85 -6.96 -4.18
CA LEU A 555 -20.29 -8.20 -4.73
C LEU A 555 -21.24 -9.36 -4.41
N SER A 556 -21.97 -9.85 -5.41
CA SER A 556 -23.06 -10.83 -5.24
C SER A 556 -22.71 -12.25 -5.73
N ALA A 557 -21.47 -12.49 -6.14
CA ALA A 557 -20.99 -13.78 -6.64
C ALA A 557 -19.80 -14.32 -5.83
N ALA A 558 -19.57 -15.63 -5.93
CA ALA A 558 -18.29 -16.23 -5.55
C ALA A 558 -17.21 -15.81 -6.55
N ASN A 559 -16.10 -15.26 -6.06
CA ASN A 559 -15.08 -14.68 -6.92
C ASN A 559 -13.73 -15.43 -6.80
N PRO A 560 -13.16 -15.93 -7.92
CA PRO A 560 -11.77 -16.42 -7.95
C PRO A 560 -10.70 -15.31 -7.91
N PHE A 561 -11.11 -14.04 -7.76
CA PHE A 561 -10.23 -12.87 -7.67
C PHE A 561 -9.17 -13.00 -6.54
N THR A 562 -7.90 -12.78 -6.88
CA THR A 562 -6.76 -12.86 -5.96
C THR A 562 -6.10 -11.50 -5.69
N GLY A 563 -6.60 -10.44 -6.32
CA GLY A 563 -6.06 -9.09 -6.21
C GLY A 563 -6.50 -8.38 -4.92
N THR A 564 -6.39 -7.05 -4.93
CA THR A 564 -6.78 -6.20 -3.79
C THR A 564 -8.03 -5.39 -4.12
N VAL A 565 -9.03 -5.44 -3.24
CA VAL A 565 -10.15 -4.49 -3.22
C VAL A 565 -9.86 -3.44 -2.15
N THR A 566 -9.65 -2.20 -2.60
CA THR A 566 -9.42 -1.07 -1.70
C THR A 566 -10.73 -0.31 -1.52
N VAL A 567 -11.20 -0.18 -0.28
CA VAL A 567 -12.32 0.70 0.08
C VAL A 567 -11.73 2.02 0.55
N ASN A 568 -11.80 3.04 -0.31
CA ASN A 568 -11.21 4.36 -0.07
C ASN A 568 -12.24 5.45 -0.32
N GLN A 569 -12.55 6.28 0.68
CA GLN A 569 -13.50 7.36 0.51
C GLN A 569 -12.79 8.69 0.20
N PRO A 570 -13.13 9.38 -0.91
CA PRO A 570 -12.81 10.78 -1.09
C PRO A 570 -13.74 11.67 -0.25
N GLY A 571 -13.21 12.35 0.76
CA GLY A 571 -13.91 13.48 1.39
C GLY A 571 -14.92 13.10 2.49
N ALA A 572 -15.94 13.94 2.69
CA ALA A 572 -16.83 13.88 3.87
C ALA A 572 -17.73 12.64 3.89
N ALA A 573 -17.96 12.09 5.09
CA ALA A 573 -18.68 10.84 5.38
C ALA A 573 -19.99 10.64 4.60
N ILE A 574 -20.27 9.38 4.22
CA ILE A 574 -21.54 8.98 3.62
C ILE A 574 -22.56 8.67 4.72
N ALA A 575 -23.78 9.14 4.51
CA ALA A 575 -24.84 9.19 5.53
C ALA A 575 -25.82 8.01 5.50
N HIS A 576 -25.52 6.90 4.81
CA HIS A 576 -26.43 5.75 4.77
C HIS A 576 -26.27 4.90 6.04
N THR A 577 -27.39 4.61 6.71
CA THR A 577 -27.38 4.10 8.10
C THR A 577 -27.11 2.60 8.19
N THR A 578 -27.23 1.85 7.10
CA THR A 578 -27.11 0.37 7.07
C THR A 578 -26.15 -0.12 6.00
N ASP A 579 -26.36 0.25 4.75
CA ASP A 579 -25.45 -0.06 3.64
C ASP A 579 -24.23 0.87 3.61
N ARG A 580 -23.08 0.29 3.27
CA ARG A 580 -21.76 0.94 3.30
C ARG A 580 -21.13 0.93 1.90
N LEU A 581 -19.99 1.58 1.73
CA LEU A 581 -19.29 1.74 0.43
C LEU A 581 -19.16 0.41 -0.34
N LEU A 582 -18.78 -0.64 0.36
CA LEU A 582 -18.74 -2.01 -0.16
C LEU A 582 -19.78 -2.87 0.58
N GLN A 583 -20.53 -3.67 -0.17
CA GLN A 583 -21.40 -4.70 0.38
C GLN A 583 -20.97 -6.09 -0.10
N LEU A 584 -20.67 -6.98 0.84
CA LEU A 584 -20.48 -8.39 0.56
C LEU A 584 -21.85 -9.07 0.57
N ASN A 585 -22.35 -9.43 -0.61
CA ASN A 585 -23.62 -10.12 -0.82
C ASN A 585 -23.41 -11.57 -1.28
N HIS A 586 -22.26 -12.14 -0.93
CA HIS A 586 -21.96 -13.56 -1.09
C HIS A 586 -20.90 -13.96 -0.06
N LEU A 587 -20.99 -15.17 0.49
CA LEU A 587 -20.04 -15.66 1.50
C LEU A 587 -18.60 -15.70 0.96
N ASP A 588 -18.41 -16.16 -0.27
CA ASP A 588 -17.10 -16.22 -0.93
C ASP A 588 -16.82 -15.01 -1.87
N ALA A 589 -17.39 -13.85 -1.57
CA ALA A 589 -17.21 -12.65 -2.40
C ALA A 589 -15.74 -12.21 -2.55
N LEU A 590 -14.90 -12.42 -1.52
CA LEU A 590 -13.49 -12.04 -1.57
C LEU A 590 -12.57 -13.14 -1.01
N ARG A 591 -13.01 -14.40 -1.07
CA ARG A 591 -12.32 -15.53 -0.41
C ARG A 591 -10.81 -15.59 -0.66
N PHE A 592 -10.34 -15.23 -1.85
CA PHE A 592 -8.92 -15.23 -2.21
C PHE A 592 -8.31 -13.83 -2.37
N GLY A 593 -9.12 -12.77 -2.33
CA GLY A 593 -8.69 -11.40 -2.52
C GLY A 593 -8.36 -10.70 -1.20
N LYS A 594 -7.45 -9.72 -1.24
CA LYS A 594 -7.18 -8.85 -0.09
C LYS A 594 -8.22 -7.74 -0.03
N LEU A 595 -8.82 -7.54 1.14
CA LEU A 595 -9.68 -6.39 1.45
C LEU A 595 -8.84 -5.34 2.20
N LEU A 596 -8.67 -4.16 1.62
CA LEU A 596 -7.97 -3.03 2.23
C LEU A 596 -8.96 -1.92 2.57
N LEU A 597 -9.12 -1.62 3.86
CA LEU A 597 -9.97 -0.55 4.37
C LEU A 597 -9.14 0.72 4.59
N ALA A 598 -9.19 1.62 3.61
CA ALA A 598 -8.46 2.89 3.59
C ALA A 598 -9.42 4.09 3.66
N THR A 599 -10.53 3.95 4.40
CA THR A 599 -11.56 4.98 4.57
C THR A 599 -11.55 5.53 6.00
N THR A 600 -12.01 6.77 6.16
CA THR A 600 -12.26 7.39 7.47
C THR A 600 -13.69 7.14 7.97
N GLU A 601 -14.56 6.53 7.14
CA GLU A 601 -15.91 6.14 7.54
C GLU A 601 -15.88 4.92 8.46
N ALA A 602 -16.67 4.95 9.52
CA ALA A 602 -16.94 3.75 10.30
C ALA A 602 -17.69 2.71 9.45
N ASP A 603 -17.22 1.49 9.51
CA ASP A 603 -17.77 0.30 8.87
C ASP A 603 -17.81 0.42 7.35
N GLY A 604 -16.67 0.70 6.69
CA GLY A 604 -16.61 0.82 5.23
C GLY A 604 -17.16 -0.38 4.43
N VAL A 605 -17.31 -1.54 5.08
CA VAL A 605 -17.93 -2.75 4.52
C VAL A 605 -19.21 -3.12 5.27
N SER A 606 -20.24 -3.49 4.52
CA SER A 606 -21.48 -4.07 5.03
C SER A 606 -21.64 -5.52 4.58
N PHE A 607 -22.31 -6.33 5.39
CA PHE A 607 -22.63 -7.72 5.08
C PHE A 607 -24.13 -7.86 4.79
N ALA A 608 -24.48 -8.51 3.68
CA ALA A 608 -25.89 -8.64 3.32
C ALA A 608 -26.59 -9.67 4.21
N SER A 609 -27.71 -9.28 4.83
CA SER A 609 -28.50 -10.17 5.70
C SER A 609 -29.10 -11.36 4.94
N ALA A 610 -29.43 -11.18 3.67
CA ALA A 610 -30.01 -12.21 2.81
C ALA A 610 -29.10 -13.45 2.60
N VAL A 611 -27.79 -13.31 2.80
CA VAL A 611 -26.80 -14.39 2.59
C VAL A 611 -26.06 -14.78 3.86
N ASN A 612 -26.43 -14.22 5.02
CA ASN A 612 -25.82 -14.52 6.32
C ASN A 612 -26.21 -15.93 6.82
N THR A 613 -25.67 -16.95 6.16
CA THR A 613 -25.94 -18.39 6.39
C THR A 613 -24.66 -19.16 6.76
N GLY A 614 -23.53 -18.47 6.85
CA GLY A 614 -22.20 -19.02 7.10
C GLY A 614 -21.15 -17.92 7.22
N ASN A 615 -19.88 -18.26 6.98
CA ASN A 615 -18.77 -17.31 7.11
C ASN A 615 -18.61 -16.46 5.86
N PHE A 616 -18.57 -15.14 6.01
CA PHE A 616 -18.09 -14.26 4.95
C PHE A 616 -16.56 -14.37 4.90
N ARG A 617 -16.01 -14.68 3.72
CA ARG A 617 -14.60 -15.00 3.53
C ARG A 617 -13.87 -13.90 2.80
N VAL A 618 -12.72 -13.52 3.34
CA VAL A 618 -11.73 -12.64 2.71
C VAL A 618 -10.37 -13.33 2.66
N GLY A 619 -9.65 -13.11 1.57
CA GLY A 619 -8.31 -13.63 1.38
C GLY A 619 -7.36 -13.04 2.42
N GLY A 620 -7.31 -11.72 2.51
CA GLY A 620 -6.60 -11.00 3.57
C GLY A 620 -7.38 -9.77 4.02
N LEU A 621 -7.07 -9.25 5.21
CA LEU A 621 -7.69 -8.05 5.76
C LEU A 621 -6.59 -7.03 6.09
N ALA A 622 -6.73 -5.81 5.59
CA ALA A 622 -5.86 -4.71 5.96
C ALA A 622 -6.67 -3.44 6.21
N GLY A 623 -6.17 -2.54 7.04
CA GLY A 623 -6.86 -1.29 7.31
C GLY A 623 -6.02 -0.29 8.10
N ILE A 624 -6.37 0.98 8.00
CA ILE A 624 -5.66 2.09 8.65
C ILE A 624 -6.15 2.32 10.10
N SER A 625 -5.36 3.05 10.89
CA SER A 625 -5.72 3.40 12.27
C SER A 625 -6.92 4.37 12.32
N GLY A 626 -7.71 4.27 13.39
CA GLY A 626 -8.89 5.13 13.62
C GLY A 626 -10.17 4.68 12.90
N LEU A 627 -10.10 3.64 12.06
CA LEU A 627 -11.25 2.97 11.46
C LEU A 627 -11.93 2.01 12.46
N SER A 628 -13.26 1.88 12.41
CA SER A 628 -14.02 0.75 12.97
C SER A 628 -14.60 -0.10 11.84
N GLN A 629 -14.67 -1.41 12.00
CA GLN A 629 -15.44 -2.32 11.15
C GLN A 629 -16.35 -3.20 12.01
N LYS A 630 -17.66 -2.97 11.93
CA LYS A 630 -18.69 -3.76 12.60
C LYS A 630 -18.89 -5.14 11.97
N LEU A 631 -18.99 -6.18 12.79
CA LEU A 631 -19.23 -7.57 12.42
C LEU A 631 -20.71 -7.96 12.57
N GLU A 632 -21.58 -7.18 11.92
CA GLU A 632 -23.02 -7.42 11.87
C GLU A 632 -23.51 -7.25 10.44
N ASP A 633 -24.55 -7.98 10.08
CA ASP A 633 -25.20 -7.78 8.80
C ASP A 633 -26.10 -6.55 8.79
N THR A 634 -26.62 -6.24 7.61
CA THR A 634 -27.55 -5.12 7.39
C THR A 634 -28.86 -5.21 8.19
N ALA A 635 -29.17 -6.36 8.81
CA ALA A 635 -30.28 -6.55 9.73
C ALA A 635 -29.83 -6.60 11.21
N ALA A 636 -28.57 -6.21 11.49
CA ALA A 636 -27.92 -6.23 12.80
C ALA A 636 -27.79 -7.63 13.43
N ALA A 637 -27.85 -8.71 12.63
CA ALA A 637 -27.51 -10.04 13.12
C ALA A 637 -25.99 -10.26 13.12
N PRO A 638 -25.45 -11.05 14.07
CA PRO A 638 -24.01 -11.29 14.16
C PRO A 638 -23.49 -11.98 12.89
N VAL A 639 -22.32 -11.55 12.42
CA VAL A 639 -21.63 -12.13 11.26
C VAL A 639 -20.34 -12.81 11.70
N THR A 640 -19.99 -13.92 11.04
CA THR A 640 -18.65 -14.50 11.15
C THR A 640 -17.79 -14.08 9.96
N LEU A 641 -16.67 -13.40 10.23
CA LEU A 641 -15.68 -13.00 9.22
C LEU A 641 -14.48 -13.97 9.24
N ASP A 642 -14.29 -14.70 8.15
CA ASP A 642 -13.20 -15.66 7.95
C ASP A 642 -12.10 -15.04 7.08
N ILE A 643 -10.91 -14.90 7.64
CA ILE A 643 -9.78 -14.12 7.11
C ILE A 643 -8.60 -15.05 6.88
N GLY A 644 -7.99 -15.01 5.71
CA GLY A 644 -6.74 -15.71 5.41
C GLY A 644 -6.84 -16.71 4.27
N GLY A 645 -7.93 -16.70 3.48
CA GLY A 645 -8.10 -17.61 2.34
C GLY A 645 -7.05 -17.46 1.24
N ASN A 646 -6.23 -16.39 1.24
CA ASN A 646 -5.11 -16.20 0.32
C ASN A 646 -3.76 -16.70 0.84
N ASN A 647 -3.70 -17.22 2.08
CA ASN A 647 -2.48 -17.73 2.72
C ASN A 647 -1.35 -16.70 2.93
N LEU A 648 -1.63 -15.41 2.81
CA LEU A 648 -0.68 -14.31 3.02
C LEU A 648 -0.91 -13.61 4.38
N ASP A 649 0.09 -12.83 4.79
CA ASP A 649 -0.01 -12.00 5.99
C ASP A 649 -0.96 -10.81 5.79
N SER A 650 -1.60 -10.40 6.89
CA SER A 650 -2.65 -9.37 6.95
C SER A 650 -2.43 -8.46 8.14
N GLU A 651 -2.45 -7.14 7.94
CA GLU A 651 -2.17 -6.13 8.95
C GLU A 651 -3.35 -5.18 9.11
N PHE A 652 -4.05 -5.27 10.24
CA PHE A 652 -5.23 -4.46 10.51
C PHE A 652 -5.00 -3.51 11.68
N TYR A 653 -4.95 -2.21 11.38
CA TYR A 653 -4.76 -1.15 12.37
C TYR A 653 -6.09 -0.53 12.86
N GLY A 654 -7.23 -0.94 12.30
CA GLY A 654 -8.57 -0.53 12.74
C GLY A 654 -9.11 -1.43 13.85
N THR A 655 -10.28 -1.06 14.41
CA THR A 655 -10.98 -1.87 15.41
C THR A 655 -12.08 -2.73 14.75
N LEU A 656 -12.19 -3.99 15.16
CA LEU A 656 -13.33 -4.85 14.86
C LEU A 656 -14.35 -4.75 16.00
N THR A 657 -15.62 -4.53 15.68
CA THR A 657 -16.67 -4.25 16.67
C THR A 657 -17.96 -5.06 16.41
N GLY A 658 -18.93 -5.01 17.31
CA GLY A 658 -20.26 -5.63 17.13
C GLY A 658 -20.38 -7.06 17.65
N SER A 659 -21.55 -7.66 17.47
CA SER A 659 -21.88 -8.98 18.05
C SER A 659 -21.27 -10.20 17.33
N GLY A 660 -20.58 -9.99 16.21
CA GLY A 660 -20.03 -11.04 15.36
C GLY A 660 -18.74 -11.70 15.85
N SER A 661 -18.31 -12.71 15.10
CA SER A 661 -17.17 -13.58 15.38
C SER A 661 -16.07 -13.45 14.32
N ILE A 662 -14.83 -13.82 14.65
CA ILE A 662 -13.74 -13.91 13.68
C ILE A 662 -13.21 -15.34 13.55
N VAL A 663 -12.86 -15.72 12.33
CA VAL A 663 -12.10 -16.93 12.01
C VAL A 663 -10.82 -16.51 11.31
N LYS A 664 -9.67 -16.93 11.81
CA LYS A 664 -8.40 -16.87 11.12
C LYS A 664 -8.13 -18.22 10.45
N SER A 665 -8.07 -18.24 9.14
CA SER A 665 -7.79 -19.42 8.30
C SER A 665 -6.53 -19.22 7.45
N GLY A 666 -6.10 -20.25 6.72
CA GLY A 666 -4.92 -20.21 5.85
C GLY A 666 -3.59 -20.07 6.60
N THR A 667 -2.47 -20.16 5.88
CA THR A 667 -1.14 -20.31 6.50
C THR A 667 -0.48 -19.00 6.96
N GLY A 668 -0.96 -17.84 6.52
CA GLY A 668 -0.40 -16.53 6.87
C GLY A 668 -0.70 -16.08 8.31
N THR A 669 -0.26 -14.89 8.66
CA THR A 669 -0.49 -14.24 9.96
C THR A 669 -1.49 -13.09 9.83
N LEU A 670 -2.48 -13.02 10.72
CA LEU A 670 -3.33 -11.85 10.89
C LEU A 670 -2.88 -11.07 12.11
N TYR A 671 -2.44 -9.83 11.91
CA TYR A 671 -2.09 -8.89 12.97
C TYR A 671 -3.28 -7.96 13.26
N LEU A 672 -3.71 -7.93 14.51
CA LEU A 672 -4.70 -6.99 15.03
C LEU A 672 -4.01 -6.01 15.99
N PHE A 673 -3.72 -4.81 15.47
CA PHE A 673 -2.95 -3.78 16.17
C PHE A 673 -3.79 -2.82 17.02
N ALA A 674 -5.12 -2.94 17.00
CA ALA A 674 -6.00 -2.02 17.72
C ALA A 674 -6.83 -2.75 18.79
N GLN A 675 -7.45 -1.95 19.65
CA GLN A 675 -8.37 -2.44 20.68
C GLN A 675 -9.71 -2.85 20.06
N ASN A 676 -9.84 -4.12 19.70
CA ASN A 676 -11.09 -4.70 19.20
C ASN A 676 -12.15 -4.82 20.30
N SER A 677 -13.42 -4.80 19.94
CA SER A 677 -14.56 -4.88 20.88
C SER A 677 -15.71 -5.76 20.39
N TYR A 678 -15.44 -6.65 19.43
CA TYR A 678 -16.42 -7.64 19.02
C TYR A 678 -16.68 -8.65 20.15
N THR A 679 -17.93 -9.13 20.27
CA THR A 679 -18.34 -9.98 21.40
C THR A 679 -18.53 -11.45 21.02
N GLY A 680 -18.33 -11.82 19.76
CA GLY A 680 -18.43 -13.20 19.30
C GLY A 680 -17.16 -14.02 19.54
N ASN A 681 -17.18 -15.25 19.01
CA ASN A 681 -16.10 -16.20 19.17
C ASN A 681 -14.87 -15.83 18.33
N THR A 682 -13.70 -16.30 18.78
CA THR A 682 -12.45 -16.24 18.02
C THR A 682 -12.01 -17.65 17.68
N SER A 683 -11.82 -17.96 16.40
CA SER A 683 -11.25 -19.25 15.99
C SER A 683 -10.01 -19.06 15.14
N VAL A 684 -8.91 -19.75 15.50
CA VAL A 684 -7.70 -19.84 14.69
C VAL A 684 -7.65 -21.26 14.12
N THR A 685 -8.04 -21.39 12.86
CA THR A 685 -8.12 -22.67 12.13
C THR A 685 -6.85 -22.98 11.34
N GLY A 686 -6.03 -21.96 11.03
CA GLY A 686 -4.72 -22.10 10.40
C GLY A 686 -3.86 -20.86 10.55
N GLY A 687 -2.54 -21.04 10.47
CA GLY A 687 -1.56 -19.96 10.57
C GLY A 687 -1.56 -19.30 11.95
N THR A 688 -1.28 -18.00 11.99
CA THR A 688 -1.15 -17.25 13.25
C THR A 688 -2.18 -16.11 13.33
N LEU A 689 -2.83 -15.96 14.48
CA LEU A 689 -3.52 -14.72 14.87
C LEU A 689 -2.65 -14.00 15.89
N SER A 690 -2.23 -12.76 15.62
CA SER A 690 -1.44 -11.94 16.53
C SER A 690 -2.29 -10.78 17.05
N VAL A 691 -2.38 -10.65 18.37
CA VAL A 691 -3.16 -9.59 19.05
C VAL A 691 -2.27 -8.77 19.98
N ASP A 692 -2.36 -7.46 19.87
CA ASP A 692 -1.53 -6.52 20.63
C ASP A 692 -2.20 -6.01 21.92
N PHE A 693 -3.48 -6.32 22.13
CA PHE A 693 -4.26 -5.88 23.29
C PHE A 693 -5.08 -7.05 23.86
N PRO A 694 -5.27 -7.11 25.20
CA PRO A 694 -6.08 -8.13 25.88
C PRO A 694 -7.58 -7.80 25.76
N VAL A 695 -8.15 -7.99 24.57
CA VAL A 695 -9.54 -7.60 24.26
C VAL A 695 -10.30 -8.65 23.46
N LEU A 696 -9.95 -9.93 23.64
CA LEU A 696 -10.85 -11.00 23.24
C LEU A 696 -12.12 -10.94 24.08
N SER A 697 -13.21 -11.52 23.57
CA SER A 697 -14.49 -11.44 24.28
C SER A 697 -14.46 -12.26 25.58
N ASP A 698 -14.71 -11.59 26.71
CA ASP A 698 -14.88 -12.22 28.03
C ASP A 698 -15.95 -13.33 28.05
N THR A 699 -16.95 -13.24 27.18
CA THR A 699 -18.01 -14.26 27.04
C THR A 699 -17.80 -15.21 25.85
N GLY A 700 -16.84 -14.90 24.97
CA GLY A 700 -16.58 -15.64 23.76
C GLY A 700 -15.73 -16.90 23.97
N ALA A 701 -15.88 -17.86 23.07
CA ALA A 701 -14.99 -19.02 22.97
C ALA A 701 -13.76 -18.69 22.11
N VAL A 702 -12.58 -19.13 22.56
CA VAL A 702 -11.34 -19.12 21.78
C VAL A 702 -11.00 -20.55 21.34
N ASN A 703 -10.98 -20.81 20.04
CA ASN A 703 -10.72 -22.13 19.47
C ASN A 703 -9.46 -22.12 18.60
N ILE A 704 -8.39 -22.79 19.02
CA ILE A 704 -7.12 -22.85 18.29
C ILE A 704 -6.89 -24.29 17.80
N SER A 705 -6.77 -24.47 16.49
CA SER A 705 -6.55 -25.77 15.84
C SER A 705 -5.16 -26.34 16.12
N ALA A 706 -4.93 -27.61 15.74
CA ALA A 706 -3.69 -28.32 16.06
C ALA A 706 -2.43 -27.62 15.51
N ASP A 707 -2.53 -27.08 14.30
CA ASP A 707 -1.42 -26.46 13.54
C ASP A 707 -1.55 -24.92 13.48
N ALA A 708 -2.29 -24.33 14.42
CA ALA A 708 -2.55 -22.90 14.46
C ALA A 708 -2.01 -22.28 15.76
N THR A 709 -1.73 -20.97 15.70
CA THR A 709 -1.12 -20.22 16.80
C THR A 709 -1.88 -18.94 17.10
N LEU A 710 -2.12 -18.68 18.39
CA LEU A 710 -2.52 -17.38 18.91
C LEU A 710 -1.30 -16.72 19.57
N ASN A 711 -0.83 -15.61 19.00
CA ASN A 711 0.30 -14.85 19.50
C ASN A 711 -0.19 -13.62 20.29
N LEU A 712 0.07 -13.60 21.59
CA LEU A 712 -0.33 -12.53 22.49
C LEU A 712 0.84 -11.56 22.71
N VAL A 713 0.85 -10.45 21.97
CA VAL A 713 1.93 -9.44 21.97
C VAL A 713 1.66 -8.35 23.01
N HIS A 714 1.12 -8.74 24.15
CA HIS A 714 0.89 -7.90 25.31
C HIS A 714 1.37 -8.63 26.56
N SER A 715 1.46 -7.97 27.72
CA SER A 715 1.95 -8.59 28.97
C SER A 715 0.82 -8.95 29.94
N GLU A 716 -0.37 -8.44 29.65
CA GLU A 716 -1.59 -8.53 30.43
C GLU A 716 -2.26 -9.90 30.29
N THR A 717 -3.19 -10.18 31.21
CA THR A 717 -4.08 -11.34 31.15
C THR A 717 -5.40 -10.93 30.51
N ASP A 718 -5.77 -11.61 29.44
CA ASP A 718 -7.05 -11.46 28.75
C ASP A 718 -8.05 -12.50 29.27
N VAL A 719 -9.34 -12.17 29.37
CA VAL A 719 -10.36 -13.06 29.91
C VAL A 719 -11.21 -13.64 28.79
N VAL A 720 -11.53 -14.94 28.85
CA VAL A 720 -12.38 -15.60 27.86
C VAL A 720 -13.37 -16.55 28.51
N GLY A 721 -14.51 -16.78 27.85
CA GLY A 721 -15.56 -17.67 28.34
C GLY A 721 -15.18 -19.14 28.27
N SER A 722 -14.46 -19.56 27.22
CA SER A 722 -13.90 -20.91 27.09
C SER A 722 -12.69 -20.92 26.15
N LEU A 723 -11.82 -21.92 26.32
CA LEU A 723 -10.65 -22.13 25.48
C LEU A 723 -10.59 -23.58 24.98
N VAL A 724 -10.35 -23.77 23.69
CA VAL A 724 -10.15 -25.07 23.05
C VAL A 724 -8.81 -25.06 22.33
N LEU A 725 -7.95 -26.02 22.67
CA LEU A 725 -6.62 -26.18 22.08
C LEU A 725 -6.53 -27.54 21.39
N ALA A 726 -6.34 -27.54 20.07
CA ALA A 726 -6.36 -28.74 19.22
C ALA A 726 -7.58 -29.65 19.45
N GLY A 727 -8.77 -29.04 19.55
CA GLY A 727 -10.02 -29.76 19.82
C GLY A 727 -10.19 -30.22 21.27
N VAL A 728 -9.23 -29.95 22.16
CA VAL A 728 -9.34 -30.25 23.60
C VAL A 728 -9.83 -29.02 24.35
N VAL A 729 -11.00 -29.13 24.98
CA VAL A 729 -11.55 -28.10 25.85
C VAL A 729 -10.66 -27.95 27.09
N LYS A 730 -10.33 -26.72 27.44
CA LYS A 730 -9.49 -26.37 28.59
C LYS A 730 -10.37 -25.93 29.75
N GLY A 731 -10.07 -26.44 30.95
CA GLY A 731 -10.77 -26.04 32.18
C GLY A 731 -10.39 -24.63 32.64
N PRO A 732 -11.00 -24.14 33.73
CA PRO A 732 -10.66 -22.84 34.30
C PRO A 732 -9.18 -22.76 34.66
N GLY A 733 -8.57 -21.61 34.41
CA GLY A 733 -7.14 -21.42 34.68
C GLY A 733 -6.48 -20.43 33.73
N THR A 734 -5.20 -20.18 33.97
CA THR A 734 -4.38 -19.30 33.15
C THR A 734 -3.58 -20.11 32.13
N TYR A 735 -3.71 -19.77 30.86
CA TYR A 735 -3.02 -20.40 29.74
C TYR A 735 -2.09 -19.41 29.05
N ASP A 736 -0.85 -19.81 28.82
CA ASP A 736 0.18 -18.99 28.20
C ASP A 736 1.13 -19.85 27.34
N SER A 737 2.27 -19.28 26.96
CA SER A 737 3.28 -19.97 26.14
C SER A 737 3.92 -21.18 26.81
N THR A 738 3.79 -21.35 28.12
CA THR A 738 4.40 -22.44 28.88
C THR A 738 3.50 -23.68 29.00
N ASN A 739 2.18 -23.52 28.89
CA ASN A 739 1.21 -24.60 29.20
C ASN A 739 0.13 -24.81 28.11
N SER A 740 0.22 -24.12 26.98
CA SER A 740 -0.69 -24.26 25.82
C SER A 740 -0.27 -25.33 24.81
N GLY A 741 0.89 -25.96 25.01
CA GLY A 741 1.48 -26.89 24.04
C GLY A 741 1.92 -26.20 22.74
N GLY A 742 2.41 -24.96 22.84
CA GLY A 742 2.93 -24.17 21.73
C GLY A 742 1.88 -23.40 20.92
N ARG A 743 0.60 -23.50 21.27
CA ARG A 743 -0.52 -22.87 20.56
C ARG A 743 -0.80 -21.43 20.97
N ILE A 744 -0.39 -21.07 22.18
CA ILE A 744 -0.33 -19.67 22.62
C ILE A 744 1.15 -19.29 22.63
N THR A 745 1.50 -18.17 22.01
CA THR A 745 2.86 -17.61 22.01
C THR A 745 2.84 -16.16 22.47
N GLY A 746 4.02 -15.54 22.60
CA GLY A 746 4.15 -14.17 23.09
C GLY A 746 4.24 -14.08 24.61
N SER A 747 4.09 -12.87 25.14
CA SER A 747 4.22 -12.56 26.58
C SER A 747 2.89 -12.59 27.33
N GLY A 748 1.77 -12.60 26.61
CA GLY A 748 0.43 -12.46 27.20
C GLY A 748 -0.12 -13.77 27.75
N LYS A 749 -1.26 -13.67 28.45
CA LYS A 749 -1.94 -14.82 29.07
C LYS A 749 -3.44 -14.79 28.79
N ILE A 750 -4.05 -15.96 28.69
CA ILE A 750 -5.51 -16.15 28.67
C ILE A 750 -5.97 -16.69 30.02
N GLN A 751 -6.88 -15.99 30.68
CA GLN A 751 -7.63 -16.50 31.81
C GLN A 751 -8.96 -17.07 31.33
N VAL A 752 -9.12 -18.38 31.48
CA VAL A 752 -10.40 -19.06 31.28
C VAL A 752 -11.16 -19.00 32.60
N THR A 753 -12.29 -18.29 32.62
CA THR A 753 -13.12 -18.12 33.82
C THR A 753 -14.26 -19.14 33.89
N GLY A 754 -14.58 -19.82 32.78
CA GLY A 754 -15.60 -20.86 32.70
C GLY A 754 -15.05 -22.30 32.80
N ALA A 755 -15.73 -23.16 33.56
CA ALA A 755 -15.56 -24.61 33.43
C ALA A 755 -16.27 -25.10 32.16
N PRO A 756 -15.90 -26.28 31.59
CA PRO A 756 -16.58 -26.82 30.40
C PRO A 756 -18.09 -26.84 30.63
N SER A 757 -18.85 -26.20 29.74
CA SER A 757 -20.32 -26.24 29.78
C SER A 757 -20.80 -27.64 29.40
N GLY A 758 -21.79 -28.16 30.14
CA GLY A 758 -22.40 -29.46 29.86
C GLY A 758 -22.49 -30.43 31.03
N SER A 759 -22.90 -31.66 30.73
CA SER A 759 -23.17 -32.70 31.73
C SER A 759 -21.93 -33.10 32.53
N PHE A 760 -22.11 -33.72 33.70
CA PHE A 760 -21.00 -34.32 34.47
C PHE A 760 -20.12 -35.24 33.61
N SER A 761 -20.72 -36.03 32.70
CA SER A 761 -19.96 -36.87 31.76
C SER A 761 -19.06 -36.05 30.83
N THR A 762 -19.61 -34.99 30.22
CA THR A 762 -18.87 -34.10 29.32
C THR A 762 -17.72 -33.40 30.05
N TYR A 763 -17.97 -33.02 31.30
CA TYR A 763 -16.96 -32.47 32.18
C TYR A 763 -15.80 -33.45 32.43
N MET A 764 -16.10 -34.70 32.81
CA MET A 764 -15.07 -35.72 33.03
C MET A 764 -14.35 -36.15 31.75
N ASP A 765 -14.99 -36.06 30.59
CA ASP A 765 -14.38 -36.35 29.29
C ASP A 765 -13.41 -35.27 28.83
N SER A 766 -13.44 -34.07 29.43
CA SER A 766 -12.40 -33.05 29.23
C SER A 766 -11.03 -33.44 29.83
N PHE A 767 -10.96 -34.55 30.59
CA PHE A 767 -9.73 -35.07 31.21
C PHE A 767 -9.35 -36.46 30.63
N PRO A 768 -8.82 -36.53 29.39
CA PRO A 768 -8.57 -37.78 28.66
C PRO A 768 -7.42 -38.64 29.22
N GLY A 769 -6.64 -38.12 30.17
CA GLY A 769 -5.55 -38.84 30.84
C GLY A 769 -5.98 -39.66 32.06
N LEU A 770 -7.23 -39.54 32.51
CA LEU A 770 -7.75 -40.29 33.65
C LEU A 770 -8.19 -41.70 33.23
N SER A 771 -7.87 -42.70 34.05
CA SER A 771 -8.39 -44.04 33.85
C SER A 771 -9.91 -44.05 33.99
N THR A 772 -10.59 -45.07 33.44
CA THR A 772 -12.05 -45.20 33.57
C THR A 772 -12.50 -45.22 35.03
N GLY A 773 -11.67 -45.75 35.94
CA GLY A 773 -11.93 -45.74 37.38
C GLY A 773 -11.79 -44.34 38.00
N ASP A 774 -10.79 -43.58 37.57
CA ASP A 774 -10.53 -42.21 38.05
C ASP A 774 -11.56 -41.20 37.53
N LYS A 775 -12.37 -41.58 36.53
CA LYS A 775 -13.49 -40.76 36.06
C LYS A 775 -14.79 -40.96 36.87
N ALA A 776 -14.82 -41.87 37.82
CA ALA A 776 -16.02 -42.14 38.61
C ALA A 776 -16.40 -40.92 39.46
N ALA A 777 -17.69 -40.74 39.74
CA ALA A 777 -18.21 -39.63 40.54
C ALA A 777 -17.59 -39.57 41.96
N ASN A 778 -17.28 -40.73 42.52
CA ASN A 778 -16.66 -40.89 43.84
C ASN A 778 -15.13 -41.11 43.78
N ALA A 779 -14.52 -41.02 42.60
CA ALA A 779 -13.07 -41.05 42.50
C ALA A 779 -12.47 -39.74 43.01
N ASP A 780 -11.22 -39.86 43.45
CA ASP A 780 -10.37 -38.79 43.97
C ASP A 780 -8.96 -39.05 43.42
N PRO A 781 -8.71 -38.66 42.14
CA PRO A 781 -7.49 -39.02 41.43
C PRO A 781 -6.25 -38.32 41.99
N ASP A 782 -6.41 -37.10 42.51
CA ASP A 782 -5.35 -36.27 43.06
C ASP A 782 -5.15 -36.41 44.59
N LYS A 783 -6.05 -37.15 45.26
CA LYS A 783 -5.97 -37.57 46.66
C LYS A 783 -6.04 -36.41 47.64
N ASP A 784 -6.79 -35.37 47.30
CA ASP A 784 -7.04 -34.23 48.18
C ASP A 784 -8.24 -34.47 49.13
N GLY A 785 -8.94 -35.60 48.97
CA GLY A 785 -10.11 -35.98 49.76
C GLY A 785 -11.42 -35.43 49.21
N ILE A 786 -11.42 -34.74 48.07
CA ILE A 786 -12.59 -34.22 47.38
C ILE A 786 -12.87 -35.11 46.18
N SER A 787 -14.09 -35.63 46.09
CA SER A 787 -14.47 -36.45 44.93
C SER A 787 -14.76 -35.59 43.70
N ASN A 788 -14.50 -36.13 42.50
CA ASN A 788 -14.84 -35.52 41.21
C ASN A 788 -16.25 -34.90 41.13
N LEU A 789 -17.24 -35.58 41.73
CA LEU A 789 -18.63 -35.10 41.73
C LEU A 789 -18.80 -33.79 42.52
N VAL A 790 -18.05 -33.63 43.61
CA VAL A 790 -18.08 -32.44 44.45
C VAL A 790 -17.36 -31.29 43.78
N GLU A 791 -16.23 -31.57 43.15
CA GLU A 791 -15.51 -30.60 42.31
C GLU A 791 -16.42 -30.07 41.20
N TYR A 792 -17.09 -30.96 40.46
CA TYR A 792 -18.06 -30.55 39.43
C TYR A 792 -19.23 -29.75 40.00
N ALA A 793 -19.85 -30.22 41.09
CA ALA A 793 -21.12 -29.70 41.59
C ALA A 793 -21.01 -28.33 42.27
N LEU A 794 -19.86 -28.00 42.85
CA LEU A 794 -19.68 -26.77 43.64
C LEU A 794 -18.77 -25.74 42.96
N ALA A 795 -17.76 -26.16 42.19
CA ALA A 795 -16.70 -25.24 41.78
C ALA A 795 -16.06 -25.46 40.39
N GLY A 796 -16.37 -26.57 39.71
CA GLY A 796 -15.76 -26.92 38.42
C GLY A 796 -14.23 -27.10 38.47
N PHE A 797 -13.71 -27.65 39.57
CA PHE A 797 -12.27 -27.80 39.81
C PHE A 797 -11.63 -28.98 39.09
N ASN A 798 -10.38 -28.82 38.64
CA ASN A 798 -9.67 -29.86 37.89
C ASN A 798 -9.41 -31.10 38.79
N PRO A 799 -9.96 -32.28 38.43
CA PRO A 799 -9.87 -33.52 39.22
C PRO A 799 -8.48 -34.15 39.26
N THR A 800 -7.46 -33.50 38.69
CA THR A 800 -6.08 -33.99 38.67
C THR A 800 -5.12 -33.10 39.45
N THR A 801 -5.60 -32.05 40.11
CA THR A 801 -4.75 -31.06 40.79
C THR A 801 -5.30 -30.80 42.18
N PRO A 802 -4.52 -31.01 43.26
CA PRO A 802 -5.03 -30.84 44.62
C PRO A 802 -5.63 -29.46 44.87
N ASN A 803 -6.87 -29.43 45.36
CA ASN A 803 -7.68 -28.22 45.53
C ASN A 803 -8.18 -28.07 46.98
N ASN A 804 -8.80 -26.92 47.28
CA ASN A 804 -9.52 -26.70 48.54
C ASN A 804 -10.94 -26.20 48.23
N LEU A 805 -11.95 -26.81 48.85
CA LEU A 805 -13.32 -26.29 48.78
C LEU A 805 -13.45 -25.03 49.63
N ALA A 806 -13.97 -23.96 49.05
CA ALA A 806 -14.39 -22.79 49.81
C ALA A 806 -15.72 -23.10 50.53
N ASN A 807 -15.65 -23.58 51.77
CA ASN A 807 -16.79 -23.58 52.67
C ASN A 807 -16.62 -22.49 53.74
N THR A 808 -17.69 -21.79 54.07
CA THR A 808 -17.69 -20.81 55.16
C THR A 808 -18.65 -21.25 56.25
N LEU A 809 -18.15 -21.30 57.48
CA LEU A 809 -18.97 -21.44 58.68
C LEU A 809 -19.08 -20.04 59.31
N ALA A 810 -20.26 -19.44 59.20
CA ALA A 810 -20.53 -18.12 59.76
C ALA A 810 -21.73 -18.20 60.70
N ALA A 811 -21.55 -17.78 61.95
CA ALA A 811 -22.61 -17.73 62.97
C ALA A 811 -23.40 -19.06 63.13
N GLY A 812 -22.72 -20.21 63.05
CA GLY A 812 -23.37 -21.52 63.17
C GLY A 812 -24.19 -21.96 61.95
N THR A 813 -24.08 -21.25 60.82
CA THR A 813 -24.69 -21.63 59.55
C THR A 813 -23.62 -22.11 58.56
N LEU A 814 -23.89 -23.24 57.93
CA LEU A 814 -23.08 -23.82 56.85
C LEU A 814 -23.58 -23.30 55.51
N PHE A 815 -22.67 -22.84 54.66
CA PHE A 815 -22.99 -22.34 53.32
C PHE A 815 -22.22 -23.11 52.24
N PHE A 816 -22.93 -23.44 51.17
CA PHE A 816 -22.38 -24.03 49.94
C PHE A 816 -22.92 -23.28 48.72
N THR A 817 -22.02 -22.90 47.81
CA THR A 817 -22.37 -22.29 46.53
C THR A 817 -22.52 -23.38 45.48
N LYS A 818 -23.61 -23.36 44.72
CA LYS A 818 -23.87 -24.31 43.63
C LYS A 818 -23.30 -23.80 42.32
N ARG A 819 -22.79 -24.71 41.51
CA ARG A 819 -22.47 -24.42 40.11
C ARG A 819 -23.76 -24.27 39.30
N ALA A 820 -23.90 -23.17 38.55
CA ALA A 820 -25.09 -22.88 37.74
C ALA A 820 -25.39 -23.96 36.70
N ASP A 821 -24.38 -24.46 35.98
CA ASP A 821 -24.57 -25.50 34.97
C ASP A 821 -25.08 -26.82 35.55
N ALA A 822 -24.59 -27.21 36.74
CA ALA A 822 -25.02 -28.43 37.40
C ALA A 822 -26.51 -28.36 37.80
N VAL A 823 -27.00 -27.15 38.11
CA VAL A 823 -28.41 -26.87 38.40
C VAL A 823 -29.23 -26.90 37.11
N THR A 824 -28.78 -26.21 36.06
CA THR A 824 -29.48 -26.17 34.75
C THR A 824 -29.59 -27.56 34.12
N ASN A 825 -28.50 -28.32 34.11
CA ASN A 825 -28.47 -29.67 33.53
C ASN A 825 -29.21 -30.69 34.39
N ASN A 826 -29.49 -30.35 35.66
CA ASN A 826 -30.20 -31.20 36.59
C ASN A 826 -29.49 -32.56 36.82
N ASP A 827 -28.16 -32.56 36.84
CA ASP A 827 -27.32 -33.77 36.99
C ASP A 827 -27.09 -34.17 38.45
N ILE A 828 -27.32 -33.24 39.39
CA ILE A 828 -26.88 -33.36 40.78
C ILE A 828 -28.06 -33.25 41.74
N LEU A 829 -28.04 -34.08 42.77
CA LEU A 829 -28.89 -33.96 43.95
C LEU A 829 -28.03 -33.51 45.15
N TYR A 830 -28.44 -32.41 45.78
CA TYR A 830 -27.81 -31.86 46.97
C TYR A 830 -28.64 -32.19 48.21
N ALA A 831 -28.00 -32.71 49.26
CA ALA A 831 -28.62 -32.94 50.55
C ALA A 831 -27.66 -32.55 51.67
N ILE A 832 -28.17 -31.92 52.73
CA ILE A 832 -27.39 -31.71 53.96
C ILE A 832 -27.76 -32.82 54.93
N GLU A 833 -26.76 -33.40 55.59
CA GLU A 833 -26.98 -34.41 56.61
C GLU A 833 -26.29 -34.02 57.91
N THR A 834 -26.89 -34.43 59.04
CA THR A 834 -26.33 -34.24 60.38
C THR A 834 -26.16 -35.55 61.12
N SER A 835 -25.23 -35.57 62.07
CA SER A 835 -24.97 -36.71 62.96
C SER A 835 -24.42 -36.23 64.30
N ALA A 836 -24.77 -36.92 65.39
CA ALA A 836 -24.16 -36.69 66.70
C ALA A 836 -22.76 -37.32 66.84
N ASN A 837 -22.35 -38.18 65.90
CA ASN A 837 -21.06 -38.85 65.89
C ASN A 837 -20.42 -38.77 64.50
N LEU A 838 -19.18 -38.25 64.42
CA LEU A 838 -18.42 -38.15 63.19
C LEU A 838 -18.15 -39.52 62.53
N GLY A 839 -18.00 -40.58 63.33
CA GLY A 839 -17.74 -41.95 62.88
C GLY A 839 -19.00 -42.80 62.67
N ALA A 840 -20.17 -42.17 62.56
CA ALA A 840 -21.43 -42.84 62.27
C ALA A 840 -21.34 -43.71 60.99
N ALA A 841 -21.80 -44.96 61.08
CA ALA A 841 -21.83 -45.89 59.94
C ALA A 841 -22.62 -45.30 58.75
N PRO A 842 -22.35 -45.72 57.49
CA PRO A 842 -23.14 -45.32 56.34
C PRO A 842 -24.64 -45.60 56.59
N GLY A 843 -25.47 -44.55 56.61
CA GLY A 843 -26.90 -44.63 56.94
C GLY A 843 -27.29 -44.12 58.33
N SER A 844 -26.33 -43.80 59.21
CA SER A 844 -26.59 -43.18 60.52
C SER A 844 -26.59 -41.65 60.51
N TRP A 845 -26.44 -41.04 59.32
CA TRP A 845 -26.56 -39.60 59.09
C TRP A 845 -28.00 -39.25 58.69
N THR A 846 -28.56 -38.20 59.28
CA THR A 846 -29.95 -37.80 59.05
C THR A 846 -29.98 -36.65 58.05
N THR A 847 -30.65 -36.83 56.90
CA THR A 847 -30.89 -35.73 55.96
C THR A 847 -31.78 -34.67 56.60
N VAL A 848 -31.36 -33.41 56.53
CA VAL A 848 -32.07 -32.26 57.07
C VAL A 848 -32.56 -31.36 55.95
N THR A 849 -33.64 -30.63 56.21
CA THR A 849 -34.12 -29.59 55.31
C THR A 849 -33.16 -28.40 55.36
N PRO A 850 -32.60 -27.96 54.23
CA PRO A 850 -31.77 -26.76 54.17
C PRO A 850 -32.55 -25.51 54.61
N THR A 851 -31.85 -24.56 55.22
CA THR A 851 -32.38 -23.22 55.52
C THR A 851 -32.58 -22.40 54.24
N VAL A 852 -31.65 -22.51 53.29
CA VAL A 852 -31.75 -21.94 51.93
C VAL A 852 -31.43 -23.03 50.91
N ASN A 853 -32.20 -23.10 49.83
CA ASN A 853 -31.98 -24.01 48.71
C ASN A 853 -32.49 -23.38 47.41
N ASP A 854 -31.71 -22.45 46.85
CA ASP A 854 -32.03 -21.77 45.60
C ASP A 854 -31.08 -22.21 44.46
N ALA A 855 -31.17 -21.55 43.30
CA ALA A 855 -30.35 -21.91 42.13
C ALA A 855 -28.84 -21.72 42.35
N THR A 856 -28.44 -20.91 43.32
CA THR A 856 -27.04 -20.50 43.55
C THR A 856 -26.48 -20.93 44.89
N THR A 857 -27.33 -21.19 45.89
CA THR A 857 -26.90 -21.39 47.28
C THR A 857 -27.68 -22.50 47.97
N LEU A 858 -26.97 -23.24 48.82
CA LEU A 858 -27.52 -24.21 49.76
C LEU A 858 -26.95 -23.92 51.15
N SER A 859 -27.80 -23.77 52.16
CA SER A 859 -27.33 -23.50 53.53
C SER A 859 -28.12 -24.25 54.59
N TYR A 860 -27.52 -24.41 55.77
CA TYR A 860 -28.17 -25.00 56.94
C TYR A 860 -27.69 -24.37 58.24
N ALA A 861 -28.64 -23.84 59.02
CA ALA A 861 -28.39 -23.32 60.36
C ALA A 861 -28.37 -24.47 61.37
N LEU A 862 -27.25 -24.61 62.09
CA LEU A 862 -27.11 -25.63 63.13
C LEU A 862 -28.00 -25.27 64.35
N PRO A 863 -28.69 -26.25 64.95
CA PRO A 863 -29.50 -26.02 66.15
C PRO A 863 -28.67 -25.49 67.32
N ALA A 864 -29.12 -24.40 67.95
CA ALA A 864 -28.50 -23.86 69.15
C ALA A 864 -28.82 -24.72 70.39
N GLY A 865 -27.86 -24.85 71.32
CA GLY A 865 -28.07 -25.50 72.63
C GLY A 865 -28.02 -27.03 72.62
N GLN A 866 -27.66 -27.68 71.52
CA GLN A 866 -27.44 -29.14 71.46
C GLN A 866 -25.97 -29.51 71.73
N GLY A 867 -25.70 -30.79 71.97
CA GLY A 867 -24.33 -31.33 72.08
C GLY A 867 -23.55 -31.21 70.77
N LYS A 868 -22.35 -31.81 70.71
CA LYS A 868 -21.53 -31.81 69.48
C LYS A 868 -22.35 -32.43 68.32
N LEU A 869 -22.66 -31.60 67.32
CA LEU A 869 -23.37 -31.99 66.10
C LEU A 869 -22.43 -31.80 64.92
N PHE A 870 -22.28 -32.84 64.11
CA PHE A 870 -21.55 -32.82 62.86
C PHE A 870 -22.54 -32.67 61.71
N ALA A 871 -22.16 -31.93 60.69
CA ALA A 871 -22.95 -31.77 59.49
C ALA A 871 -22.06 -31.91 58.27
N ARG A 872 -22.62 -32.45 57.20
CA ARG A 872 -21.93 -32.62 55.93
C ARG A 872 -22.86 -32.33 54.77
N LEU A 873 -22.26 -31.96 53.64
CA LEU A 873 -22.94 -31.98 52.37
C LEU A 873 -22.83 -33.39 51.77
N ARG A 874 -23.96 -33.96 51.38
CA ARG A 874 -24.03 -35.16 50.55
C ARG A 874 -24.39 -34.73 49.13
N ILE A 875 -23.52 -35.08 48.19
CA ILE A 875 -23.75 -34.88 46.77
C ILE A 875 -23.91 -36.24 46.12
N THR A 876 -24.99 -36.42 45.37
CA THR A 876 -25.25 -37.63 44.60
C THR A 876 -25.57 -37.27 43.16
N ARG A 877 -24.95 -37.99 42.23
CA ARG A 877 -25.30 -37.92 40.81
C ARG A 877 -26.71 -38.48 40.63
N LYS A 878 -27.53 -37.81 39.83
CA LYS A 878 -28.87 -38.26 39.47
C LYS A 878 -28.85 -39.41 38.47
#